data_AF-A0AAU4CCH3-F1
#
_entry.id   AF-A0AAU4CCH3-F1
#
_cell.length_a   1.000
_cell.length_b   1.000
_cell.length_c   1.000
_cell.angle_alpha   90.00
_cell.angle_beta   90.00
_cell.angle_gamma   90.00
#
_symmetry.space_group_name_H-M   'P 1'
#
loop_
_entity.id
_entity.type
_entity.pdbx_description
1 polymer ?
#
loop_
_entity_poly.entity_id
_entity_poly.type
_entity_poly.pdbx_seq_one_letter_code
_entity_poly.pdbx_strand_id
1 'polypeptide(L)'
;MSDPNDDANRFDILKMDYEMARDDERTFSNIQAAVASIAVALLAVIATIVSDTCQLSDAEDCKRVPDFFLAAAPSVPLAALAFLQLLGAVSSIRSYYIRALERELRGYAQIPLTELQSISPIRPASYFELITEVTTMRRGRSGYRVLSFLVLSVTFLVFAGFTVYIAVKLDGYYTLSMLLLYGVAFAFLASEVAGATLGARTTFVRVAQQFQARSALPLLTNAAGGTNTGRGIVSYLVFPRPEDWSKLLFIPLVFLAVSASRGTPFDWTTLLTCMVIAEYLVYSARYQWNDIRGVAADAAHPQARARLRLPYSGDRGRLRFIVGWSLGVAFARVVTAVLLGYATGEIAFTLVFLAAVFAVAALYELLRTSSQAPSTTPRGRSRLAKAIWLTVGTGYALRFLVGVYAAGIPLGDPLVYTGTVFSYAFGIMFVLLTWVLEATSYCRASAGGVWYQGRELRGKPNLGILLRYVRGPVISTHPDPHPAAPSALNCGEVKILASRGALFAPWNLALWVSAAAGGPLAVHLAGNTTAPGTVWWVSAAGVAGASAMAAAGGTPARAAVQLLTAAGIVLAGGLGRISGTDVLDYVLLLAPWMTTAGTYLMFRNQSYRDLKYFAADLFRSARQLTIWLVKSVTGPDTWRAIR
;
A
#
# COMPACT_ATOMS: atom_id res chain seq x y z
N MET A 1 50.78 14.03 -9.18
CA MET A 1 50.57 15.18 -10.06
C MET A 1 49.86 14.64 -11.28
N SER A 2 48.61 15.07 -11.50
CA SER A 2 47.82 14.80 -12.70
C SER A 2 48.53 15.37 -13.93
N ASP A 3 48.27 14.80 -15.11
CA ASP A 3 48.72 15.35 -16.39
C ASP A 3 48.14 16.78 -16.56
N PRO A 4 48.95 17.82 -16.82
CA PRO A 4 48.47 19.18 -17.04
C PRO A 4 47.35 19.30 -18.09
N ASN A 5 47.33 18.40 -19.08
CA ASN A 5 46.27 18.35 -20.10
C ASN A 5 44.94 17.80 -19.54
N ASP A 6 45.00 16.85 -18.59
CA ASP A 6 43.80 16.32 -17.93
C ASP A 6 43.17 17.35 -16.99
N ASP A 7 43.98 18.15 -16.32
CA ASP A 7 43.50 19.22 -15.42
C ASP A 7 42.84 20.38 -16.19
N ALA A 8 43.38 20.74 -17.38
CA ALA A 8 42.77 21.73 -18.27
C ALA A 8 41.42 21.24 -18.82
N ASN A 9 41.35 19.99 -19.30
CA ASN A 9 40.11 19.38 -19.78
C ASN A 9 39.05 19.29 -18.67
N ARG A 10 39.46 18.90 -17.45
CA ARG A 10 38.55 18.84 -16.30
C ARG A 10 38.04 20.22 -15.91
N PHE A 11 38.88 21.24 -15.94
CA PHE A 11 38.48 22.62 -15.66
C PHE A 11 37.42 23.12 -16.65
N ASP A 12 37.61 22.89 -17.95
CA ASP A 12 36.67 23.31 -18.99
C ASP A 12 35.31 22.61 -18.84
N ILE A 13 35.30 21.31 -18.51
CA ILE A 13 34.06 20.56 -18.24
C ILE A 13 33.32 21.14 -17.03
N LEU A 14 34.04 21.39 -15.92
CA LEU A 14 33.44 21.97 -14.71
C LEU A 14 32.91 23.38 -14.94
N LYS A 15 33.60 24.17 -15.77
CA LYS A 15 33.17 25.52 -16.13
C LYS A 15 31.88 25.49 -16.96
N MET A 16 31.83 24.62 -17.96
CA MET A 16 30.63 24.44 -18.79
C MET A 16 29.43 24.00 -17.94
N ASP A 17 29.62 23.03 -17.05
CA ASP A 17 28.55 22.55 -16.15
C ASP A 17 28.09 23.65 -15.18
N TYR A 18 29.02 24.46 -14.66
CA TYR A 18 28.68 25.61 -13.82
C TYR A 18 27.89 26.68 -14.58
N GLU A 19 28.25 26.99 -15.83
CA GLU A 19 27.50 27.92 -16.68
C GLU A 19 26.08 27.42 -16.94
N MET A 20 25.93 26.15 -17.34
CA MET A 20 24.62 25.52 -17.56
C MET A 20 23.77 25.50 -16.29
N ALA A 21 24.35 25.13 -15.14
CA ALA A 21 23.63 25.08 -13.87
C ALA A 21 23.13 26.46 -13.41
N ARG A 22 23.84 27.55 -13.76
CA ARG A 22 23.41 28.93 -13.48
C ARG A 22 22.26 29.37 -14.38
N ASP A 23 22.29 29.03 -15.65
CA ASP A 23 21.20 29.36 -16.58
C ASP A 23 19.92 28.59 -16.24
N ASP A 24 20.05 27.32 -15.85
CA ASP A 24 18.94 26.54 -15.31
C ASP A 24 18.35 27.18 -14.06
N GLU A 25 19.16 27.73 -13.15
CA GLU A 25 18.64 28.36 -11.92
C GLU A 25 17.85 29.65 -12.20
N ARG A 26 18.24 30.44 -13.21
CA ARG A 26 17.47 31.62 -13.62
C ARG A 26 16.06 31.22 -14.08
N THR A 27 15.99 30.21 -14.93
CA THR A 27 14.71 29.66 -15.41
C THR A 27 13.90 29.08 -14.25
N PHE A 28 14.56 28.36 -13.35
CA PHE A 28 13.93 27.76 -12.20
C PHE A 28 13.34 28.77 -11.22
N SER A 29 14.06 29.86 -10.95
CA SER A 29 13.62 30.95 -10.07
C SER A 29 12.34 31.62 -10.60
N ASN A 30 12.25 31.81 -11.92
CA ASN A 30 11.06 32.37 -12.57
C ASN A 30 9.84 31.43 -12.44
N ILE A 31 10.05 30.13 -12.60
CA ILE A 31 8.99 29.12 -12.41
C ILE A 31 8.52 29.14 -10.95
N GLN A 32 9.44 29.17 -9.98
CA GLN A 32 9.10 29.20 -8.56
C GLN A 32 8.28 30.45 -8.19
N ALA A 33 8.67 31.62 -8.71
CA ALA A 33 7.91 32.85 -8.52
C ALA A 33 6.50 32.78 -9.14
N ALA A 34 6.37 32.25 -10.36
CA ALA A 34 5.08 32.08 -11.02
C ALA A 34 4.14 31.15 -10.23
N VAL A 35 4.66 30.00 -9.77
CA VAL A 35 3.88 29.04 -8.97
C VAL A 35 3.49 29.62 -7.62
N ALA A 36 4.38 30.38 -6.96
CA ALA A 36 4.05 31.07 -5.72
C ALA A 36 2.91 32.07 -5.91
N SER A 37 2.94 32.86 -7.00
CA SER A 37 1.85 33.79 -7.35
C SER A 37 0.53 33.06 -7.61
N ILE A 38 0.56 31.92 -8.30
CA ILE A 38 -0.62 31.07 -8.50
C ILE A 38 -1.16 30.55 -7.16
N ALA A 39 -0.29 30.08 -6.26
CA ALA A 39 -0.71 29.60 -4.94
C ALA A 39 -1.40 30.70 -4.13
N VAL A 40 -0.87 31.93 -4.14
CA VAL A 40 -1.49 33.09 -3.48
C VAL A 40 -2.84 33.42 -4.11
N ALA A 41 -2.94 33.44 -5.44
CA ALA A 41 -4.20 33.68 -6.14
C ALA A 41 -5.27 32.62 -5.80
N LEU A 42 -4.88 31.35 -5.72
CA LEU A 42 -5.78 30.25 -5.33
C LEU A 42 -6.26 30.38 -3.88
N LEU A 43 -5.40 30.83 -2.96
CA LEU A 43 -5.81 31.13 -1.59
C LEU A 43 -6.80 32.29 -1.54
N ALA A 44 -6.62 33.32 -2.38
CA ALA A 44 -7.59 34.41 -2.51
C ALA A 44 -8.93 33.91 -3.07
N VAL A 45 -8.93 33.01 -4.07
CA VAL A 45 -10.15 32.38 -4.58
C VAL A 45 -10.87 31.59 -3.49
N ILE A 46 -10.15 30.84 -2.65
CA ILE A 46 -10.76 30.18 -1.49
C ILE A 46 -11.38 31.18 -0.53
N ALA A 47 -10.72 32.30 -0.26
CA ALA A 47 -11.28 33.36 0.58
C ALA A 47 -12.60 33.90 0.01
N THR A 48 -12.68 34.09 -1.31
CA THR A 48 -13.93 34.48 -1.99
C THR A 48 -15.01 33.40 -1.86
N ILE A 49 -14.67 32.13 -2.08
CA ILE A 49 -15.62 31.00 -1.89
C ILE A 49 -16.16 30.99 -0.45
N VAL A 50 -15.29 31.17 0.53
CA VAL A 50 -15.67 31.22 1.94
C VAL A 50 -16.60 32.40 2.23
N SER A 51 -16.37 33.56 1.61
CA SER A 51 -17.19 34.77 1.80
C SER A 51 -18.56 34.69 1.13
N ASP A 52 -18.64 34.07 -0.05
CA ASP A 52 -19.84 34.13 -0.92
C ASP A 52 -20.79 32.93 -0.73
N THR A 53 -20.38 31.90 0.03
CA THR A 53 -21.15 30.66 0.15
C THR A 53 -22.04 30.65 1.40
N CYS A 54 -23.33 30.36 1.24
CA CYS A 54 -24.30 30.39 2.34
C CYS A 54 -23.98 29.43 3.50
N GLN A 55 -23.34 28.31 3.21
CA GLN A 55 -22.92 27.35 4.25
C GLN A 55 -21.75 27.85 5.10
N LEU A 56 -21.02 28.87 4.62
CA LEU A 56 -19.74 29.32 5.18
C LEU A 56 -19.78 30.79 5.66
N SER A 57 -20.79 31.55 5.27
CA SER A 57 -20.93 32.99 5.50
C SER A 57 -22.37 33.36 5.87
N ASP A 58 -22.52 34.33 6.77
CA ASP A 58 -23.83 34.86 7.20
C ASP A 58 -24.30 36.04 6.31
N ALA A 59 -23.70 36.23 5.13
CA ALA A 59 -24.06 37.30 4.20
C ALA A 59 -25.46 37.10 3.58
N GLU A 60 -26.21 38.20 3.39
CA GLU A 60 -27.57 38.17 2.85
C GLU A 60 -27.64 37.73 1.37
N ASP A 61 -26.61 38.03 0.56
CA ASP A 61 -26.51 37.72 -0.88
C ASP A 61 -25.59 36.51 -1.18
N CYS A 62 -25.77 35.41 -0.46
CA CYS A 62 -24.93 34.22 -0.58
C CYS A 62 -25.42 33.21 -1.65
N LYS A 63 -24.50 32.38 -2.17
CA LYS A 63 -24.80 31.28 -3.10
C LYS A 63 -24.71 29.94 -2.40
N ARG A 64 -25.64 29.01 -2.69
CA ARG A 64 -25.53 27.63 -2.23
C ARG A 64 -24.64 26.82 -3.16
N VAL A 65 -23.65 26.15 -2.59
CA VAL A 65 -22.72 25.26 -3.30
C VAL A 65 -22.79 23.88 -2.68
N PRO A 66 -22.80 22.78 -3.44
CA PRO A 66 -22.80 21.43 -2.87
C PRO A 66 -21.56 21.17 -1.99
N ASP A 67 -21.76 20.54 -0.84
CA ASP A 67 -20.73 20.35 0.19
C ASP A 67 -19.49 19.58 -0.29
N PHE A 68 -19.64 18.66 -1.24
CA PHE A 68 -18.48 17.94 -1.79
C PHE A 68 -17.53 18.88 -2.56
N PHE A 69 -18.04 19.93 -3.21
CA PHE A 69 -17.20 20.92 -3.89
C PHE A 69 -16.47 21.78 -2.86
N LEU A 70 -17.13 22.14 -1.76
CA LEU A 70 -16.52 22.88 -0.65
C LEU A 70 -15.44 22.04 0.03
N ALA A 71 -15.69 20.75 0.25
CA ALA A 71 -14.72 19.81 0.80
C ALA A 71 -13.52 19.59 -0.14
N ALA A 72 -13.73 19.65 -1.46
CA ALA A 72 -12.67 19.51 -2.47
C ALA A 72 -11.89 20.81 -2.74
N ALA A 73 -12.45 21.99 -2.42
CA ALA A 73 -11.84 23.28 -2.76
C ALA A 73 -10.38 23.45 -2.27
N PRO A 74 -10.01 23.03 -1.04
CA PRO A 74 -8.62 23.12 -0.58
C PRO A 74 -7.62 22.25 -1.36
N SER A 75 -8.07 21.25 -2.13
CA SER A 75 -7.18 20.39 -2.91
C SER A 75 -6.39 21.14 -3.99
N VAL A 76 -6.95 22.22 -4.55
CA VAL A 76 -6.33 22.99 -5.63
C VAL A 76 -5.13 23.80 -5.11
N PRO A 77 -5.23 24.65 -4.07
CA PRO A 77 -4.06 25.29 -3.49
C PRO A 77 -3.12 24.28 -2.83
N LEU A 78 -3.63 23.18 -2.27
CA LEU A 78 -2.75 22.11 -1.76
C LEU A 78 -1.83 21.58 -2.86
N ALA A 79 -2.36 21.32 -4.06
CA ALA A 79 -1.56 20.86 -5.19
C ALA A 79 -0.50 21.88 -5.60
N ALA A 80 -0.85 23.16 -5.63
CA ALA A 80 0.09 24.25 -5.92
C ALA A 80 1.20 24.35 -4.84
N LEU A 81 0.84 24.26 -3.56
CA LEU A 81 1.80 24.27 -2.44
C LEU A 81 2.71 23.04 -2.46
N ALA A 82 2.16 21.85 -2.77
CA ALA A 82 2.95 20.64 -2.91
C ALA A 82 3.94 20.71 -4.08
N PHE A 83 3.52 21.29 -5.21
CA PHE A 83 4.40 21.52 -6.35
C PHE A 83 5.48 22.56 -6.02
N LEU A 84 5.12 23.66 -5.36
CA LEU A 84 6.08 24.66 -4.88
C LEU A 84 7.12 24.05 -3.93
N GLN A 85 6.68 23.14 -3.06
CA GLN A 85 7.56 22.43 -2.13
C GLN A 85 8.52 21.47 -2.86
N LEU A 86 8.03 20.75 -3.87
CA LEU A 86 8.87 19.92 -4.72
C LEU A 86 9.96 20.76 -5.41
N LEU A 87 9.59 21.93 -5.94
CA LEU A 87 10.55 22.87 -6.52
C LEU A 87 11.56 23.36 -5.47
N GLY A 88 11.10 23.72 -4.28
CA GLY A 88 11.98 24.12 -3.17
C GLY A 88 13.01 23.05 -2.78
N ALA A 89 12.61 21.78 -2.76
CA ALA A 89 13.51 20.66 -2.49
C ALA A 89 14.58 20.49 -3.59
N VAL A 90 14.18 20.63 -4.86
CA VAL A 90 15.11 20.55 -6.01
C VAL A 90 16.09 21.73 -6.00
N SER A 91 15.62 22.97 -5.78
CA SER A 91 16.48 24.15 -5.66
C SER A 91 17.49 23.99 -4.51
N SER A 92 17.06 23.42 -3.38
CA SER A 92 17.96 23.14 -2.26
C SER A 92 19.11 22.21 -2.66
N ILE A 93 18.83 21.11 -3.37
CA ILE A 93 19.85 20.19 -3.87
C ILE A 93 20.78 20.89 -4.88
N ARG A 94 20.20 21.63 -5.84
CA ARG A 94 20.95 22.37 -6.86
C ARG A 94 21.88 23.42 -6.24
N SER A 95 21.43 24.14 -5.22
CA SER A 95 22.25 25.10 -4.48
C SER A 95 23.51 24.46 -3.89
N TYR A 96 23.40 23.28 -3.27
CA TYR A 96 24.57 22.55 -2.77
C TYR A 96 25.48 22.04 -3.89
N TYR A 97 24.90 21.61 -5.02
CA TYR A 97 25.67 21.18 -6.18
C TYR A 97 26.49 22.32 -6.79
N ILE A 98 25.87 23.47 -7.06
CA ILE A 98 26.55 24.65 -7.60
C ILE A 98 27.66 25.12 -6.65
N ARG A 99 27.43 25.10 -5.34
CA ARG A 99 28.48 25.41 -4.34
C ARG A 99 29.64 24.42 -4.35
N ALA A 100 29.38 23.15 -4.64
CA ALA A 100 30.45 22.18 -4.82
C ALA A 100 31.27 22.49 -6.10
N LEU A 101 30.61 22.83 -7.21
CA LEU A 101 31.28 23.29 -8.43
C LEU A 101 32.11 24.56 -8.19
N GLU A 102 31.57 25.56 -7.49
CA GLU A 102 32.27 26.79 -7.09
C GLU A 102 33.54 26.49 -6.29
N ARG A 103 33.53 25.48 -5.41
CA ARG A 103 34.71 25.05 -4.64
C ARG A 103 35.73 24.32 -5.51
N GLU A 104 35.30 23.43 -6.39
CA GLU A 104 36.20 22.71 -7.29
C GLU A 104 36.85 23.65 -8.30
N LEU A 105 36.10 24.54 -8.95
CA LEU A 105 36.61 25.53 -9.91
C LEU A 105 37.69 26.43 -9.31
N ARG A 106 37.54 26.83 -8.03
CA ARG A 106 38.57 27.59 -7.31
C ARG A 106 39.83 26.79 -7.04
N GLY A 107 39.73 25.47 -6.94
CA GLY A 107 40.89 24.57 -6.81
C GLY A 107 41.73 24.47 -8.08
N TYR A 108 41.12 24.70 -9.25
CA TYR A 108 41.77 24.61 -10.56
C TYR A 108 42.17 25.96 -11.18
N ALA A 109 41.77 27.10 -10.57
CA ALA A 109 42.18 28.41 -11.05
C ALA A 109 43.71 28.58 -10.89
N GLN A 110 44.46 28.34 -11.97
CA GLN A 110 45.94 28.38 -11.99
C GLN A 110 46.54 29.80 -11.90
N ILE A 111 45.71 30.84 -11.85
CA ILE A 111 46.11 32.26 -11.78
C ILE A 111 45.82 32.77 -10.36
N PRO A 112 46.63 33.68 -9.76
CA PRO A 112 46.37 34.27 -8.45
C PRO A 112 45.20 35.26 -8.48
N LEU A 113 44.05 34.85 -8.99
CA LEU A 113 42.76 35.48 -8.74
C LEU A 113 42.27 34.98 -7.38
N THR A 114 43.08 35.19 -6.34
CA THR A 114 42.71 34.88 -4.96
C THR A 114 41.49 35.69 -4.54
N GLU A 115 41.29 36.86 -5.16
CA GLU A 115 40.30 37.86 -4.82
C GLU A 115 39.83 38.63 -6.08
N LEU A 116 38.58 39.10 -6.09
CA LEU A 116 38.09 40.05 -7.08
C LEU A 116 38.77 41.40 -6.84
N GLN A 117 39.40 41.96 -7.88
CA GLN A 117 40.12 43.24 -7.77
C GLN A 117 39.24 44.40 -7.28
N SER A 118 37.94 44.36 -7.55
CA SER A 118 36.97 45.36 -7.10
C SER A 118 36.45 45.12 -5.67
N ILE A 119 36.54 43.90 -5.14
CA ILE A 119 36.02 43.52 -3.82
C ILE A 119 36.94 42.44 -3.22
N SER A 120 37.97 42.91 -2.50
CA SER A 120 39.05 42.09 -1.93
C SER A 120 38.58 40.82 -1.18
N PRO A 121 37.55 40.79 -0.31
CA PRO A 121 37.22 39.53 0.38
C PRO A 121 36.53 38.45 -0.48
N ILE A 122 36.18 38.72 -1.74
CA ILE A 122 35.37 37.81 -2.57
C ILE A 122 36.25 37.10 -3.59
N ARG A 123 36.19 35.75 -3.62
CA ARG A 123 36.84 34.96 -4.66
C ARG A 123 35.96 34.84 -5.92
N PRO A 124 36.53 34.70 -7.13
CA PRO A 124 35.76 34.32 -8.31
C PRO A 124 34.94 33.05 -8.08
N ALA A 125 33.79 32.93 -8.76
CA ALA A 125 32.84 31.82 -8.59
C ALA A 125 32.42 31.59 -7.12
N SER A 126 31.89 32.64 -6.46
CA SER A 126 31.37 32.56 -5.07
C SER A 126 29.95 33.10 -4.93
N TYR A 127 29.20 33.22 -6.03
CA TYR A 127 27.88 33.88 -6.03
C TYR A 127 26.86 33.13 -5.18
N PHE A 128 26.77 31.81 -5.29
CA PHE A 128 25.83 31.02 -4.50
C PHE A 128 26.26 30.89 -3.05
N GLU A 129 27.56 30.74 -2.79
CA GLU A 129 28.07 30.82 -1.41
C GLU A 129 27.68 32.15 -0.73
N LEU A 130 27.85 33.29 -1.41
CA LEU A 130 27.45 34.60 -0.89
C LEU A 130 25.94 34.72 -0.64
N ILE A 131 25.12 34.25 -1.58
CA ILE A 131 23.66 34.28 -1.40
C ILE A 131 23.24 33.43 -0.20
N THR A 132 23.85 32.27 0.01
CA THR A 132 23.48 31.40 1.14
C THR A 132 23.79 32.01 2.51
N GLU A 133 24.82 32.84 2.62
CA GLU A 133 25.09 33.59 3.86
C GLU A 133 23.98 34.61 4.18
N VAL A 134 23.18 35.01 3.18
CA VAL A 134 22.04 35.91 3.37
C VAL A 134 20.75 35.12 3.61
N THR A 135 20.47 34.12 2.79
CA THR A 135 19.13 33.51 2.67
C THR A 135 18.92 32.23 3.47
N THR A 136 19.96 31.63 4.07
CA THR A 136 19.77 30.35 4.79
C THR A 136 18.98 30.51 6.08
N MET A 137 18.03 29.60 6.33
CA MET A 137 17.23 29.58 7.56
C MET A 137 18.05 29.30 8.83
N ARG A 138 19.16 28.56 8.72
CA ARG A 138 19.98 28.13 9.87
C ARG A 138 21.03 29.15 10.31
N ARG A 139 21.64 29.88 9.36
CA ARG A 139 22.78 30.78 9.64
C ARG A 139 22.68 32.15 8.95
N GLY A 140 21.66 32.37 8.12
CA GLY A 140 21.51 33.59 7.35
C GLY A 140 21.24 34.83 8.21
N ARG A 141 21.20 35.99 7.57
CA ARG A 141 20.93 37.25 8.24
C ARG A 141 19.53 37.24 8.88
N SER A 142 19.40 37.76 10.10
CA SER A 142 18.14 37.70 10.88
C SER A 142 16.93 38.23 10.13
N GLY A 143 17.06 39.35 9.42
CA GLY A 143 15.96 39.94 8.64
C GLY A 143 15.40 39.00 7.57
N TYR A 144 16.26 38.34 6.79
CA TYR A 144 15.83 37.39 5.77
C TYR A 144 15.25 36.11 6.37
N ARG A 145 15.78 35.64 7.50
CA ARG A 145 15.21 34.50 8.23
C ARG A 145 13.80 34.80 8.72
N VAL A 146 13.58 35.99 9.30
CA VAL A 146 12.26 36.44 9.73
C VAL A 146 11.31 36.55 8.54
N LEU A 147 11.76 37.13 7.42
CA LEU A 147 10.94 37.26 6.21
C LEU A 147 10.55 35.89 5.64
N SER A 148 11.50 34.95 5.51
CA SER A 148 11.20 33.59 5.04
C SER A 148 10.29 32.83 6.00
N PHE A 149 10.49 32.96 7.31
CA PHE A 149 9.61 32.35 8.30
C PHE A 149 8.21 32.95 8.26
N LEU A 150 8.09 34.27 8.09
CA LEU A 150 6.84 34.99 7.98
C LEU A 150 6.06 34.52 6.75
N VAL A 151 6.70 34.50 5.57
CA VAL A 151 6.06 34.04 4.32
C VAL A 151 5.56 32.61 4.48
N LEU A 152 6.41 31.69 4.95
CA LEU A 152 6.01 30.30 5.16
C LEU A 152 4.87 30.19 6.17
N SER A 153 4.98 30.85 7.32
CA SER A 153 3.98 30.78 8.39
C SER A 153 2.64 31.34 7.93
N VAL A 154 2.62 32.49 7.24
CA VAL A 154 1.38 33.07 6.71
C VAL A 154 0.75 32.14 5.68
N THR A 155 1.51 31.62 4.72
CA THR A 155 0.97 30.70 3.72
C THR A 155 0.37 29.44 4.34
N PHE A 156 1.08 28.80 5.29
CA PHE A 156 0.59 27.61 5.96
C PHE A 156 -0.60 27.89 6.88
N LEU A 157 -0.58 29.01 7.61
CA LEU A 157 -1.65 29.40 8.53
C LEU A 157 -2.92 29.77 7.78
N VAL A 158 -2.82 30.51 6.67
CA VAL A 158 -3.96 30.86 5.83
C VAL A 158 -4.57 29.60 5.20
N PHE A 159 -3.76 28.73 4.62
CA PHE A 159 -4.24 27.48 4.04
C PHE A 159 -4.90 26.57 5.10
N ALA A 160 -4.23 26.33 6.22
CA ALA A 160 -4.75 25.49 7.30
C ALA A 160 -6.00 26.10 7.92
N GLY A 161 -5.99 27.41 8.15
CA GLY A 161 -7.11 28.18 8.69
C GLY A 161 -8.35 28.05 7.83
N PHE A 162 -8.26 28.31 6.52
CA PHE A 162 -9.41 28.13 5.62
C PHE A 162 -9.87 26.68 5.52
N THR A 163 -8.93 25.72 5.48
CA THR A 163 -9.29 24.29 5.40
C THR A 163 -10.05 23.83 6.64
N VAL A 164 -9.59 24.22 7.83
CA VAL A 164 -10.26 23.91 9.11
C VAL A 164 -11.59 24.65 9.21
N TYR A 165 -11.64 25.92 8.81
CA TYR A 165 -12.86 26.72 8.80
C TYR A 165 -13.95 26.07 7.96
N ILE A 166 -13.63 25.67 6.73
CA ILE A 166 -14.55 24.95 5.85
C ILE A 166 -14.96 23.63 6.51
N ALA A 167 -13.99 22.84 7.01
CA ALA A 167 -14.27 21.52 7.58
C ALA A 167 -15.25 21.57 8.77
N VAL A 168 -15.15 22.56 9.65
CA VAL A 168 -16.02 22.71 10.83
C VAL A 168 -17.45 23.13 10.46
N LYS A 169 -17.65 23.70 9.28
CA LYS A 169 -18.96 24.18 8.80
C LYS A 169 -19.70 23.17 7.91
N LEU A 170 -19.06 22.07 7.53
CA LEU A 170 -19.67 20.99 6.75
C LEU A 170 -20.16 19.84 7.65
N ASP A 171 -20.97 18.95 7.08
CA ASP A 171 -21.43 17.74 7.76
C ASP A 171 -20.26 16.85 8.22
N GLY A 172 -20.45 16.14 9.34
CA GLY A 172 -19.36 15.47 10.07
C GLY A 172 -18.55 14.45 9.25
N TYR A 173 -19.14 13.82 8.24
CA TYR A 173 -18.42 12.90 7.35
C TYR A 173 -17.47 13.64 6.39
N TYR A 174 -17.82 14.85 5.92
CA TYR A 174 -16.91 15.72 5.19
C TYR A 174 -15.84 16.29 6.10
N THR A 175 -16.19 16.74 7.31
CA THR A 175 -15.22 17.20 8.32
C THR A 175 -14.14 16.15 8.57
N LEU A 176 -14.53 14.91 8.86
CA LEU A 176 -13.58 13.82 9.11
C LEU A 176 -12.72 13.52 7.88
N SER A 177 -13.33 13.47 6.70
CA SER A 177 -12.62 13.22 5.44
C SER A 177 -11.60 14.31 5.13
N MET A 178 -11.96 15.57 5.35
CA MET A 178 -11.08 16.73 5.17
C MET A 178 -9.95 16.73 6.18
N LEU A 179 -10.22 16.49 7.46
CA LEU A 179 -9.20 16.44 8.50
C LEU A 179 -8.20 15.30 8.25
N LEU A 180 -8.67 14.13 7.82
CA LEU A 180 -7.78 13.01 7.48
C LEU A 180 -6.94 13.32 6.24
N LEU A 181 -7.57 13.73 5.14
CA LEU A 181 -6.87 13.96 3.88
C LEU A 181 -5.90 15.14 3.98
N TYR A 182 -6.42 16.31 4.37
CA TYR A 182 -5.64 17.54 4.41
C TYR A 182 -4.72 17.60 5.63
N GLY A 183 -5.10 16.99 6.77
CA GLY A 183 -4.22 16.90 7.93
C GLY A 183 -2.97 16.05 7.65
N VAL A 184 -3.14 14.89 7.00
CA VAL A 184 -2.00 14.05 6.57
C VAL A 184 -1.16 14.78 5.52
N ALA A 185 -1.79 15.40 4.53
CA ALA A 185 -1.08 16.16 3.50
C ALA A 185 -0.28 17.34 4.10
N PHE A 186 -0.88 18.07 5.05
CA PHE A 186 -0.24 19.18 5.75
C PHE A 186 0.96 18.69 6.58
N ALA A 187 0.80 17.61 7.36
CA ALA A 187 1.89 17.04 8.15
C ALA A 187 3.05 16.57 7.25
N PHE A 188 2.73 15.96 6.12
CA PHE A 188 3.73 15.57 5.11
C PHE A 188 4.47 16.79 4.55
N LEU A 189 3.74 17.81 4.07
CA LEU A 189 4.34 19.03 3.54
C LEU A 189 5.20 19.76 4.58
N ALA A 190 4.73 19.89 5.82
CA ALA A 190 5.49 20.50 6.90
C ALA A 190 6.79 19.73 7.20
N SER A 191 6.73 18.40 7.20
CA SER A 191 7.92 17.56 7.40
C SER A 191 8.95 17.71 6.27
N GLU A 192 8.48 17.80 5.02
CA GLU A 192 9.32 18.02 3.85
C GLU A 192 9.92 19.44 3.84
N VAL A 193 9.16 20.47 4.22
CA VAL A 193 9.67 21.85 4.39
C VAL A 193 10.77 21.87 5.43
N ALA A 194 10.55 21.26 6.60
CA ALA A 194 11.56 21.19 7.66
C ALA A 194 12.81 20.43 7.18
N GLY A 195 12.64 19.34 6.44
CA GLY A 195 13.73 18.58 5.84
C GLY A 195 14.52 19.36 4.78
N ALA A 196 13.83 20.07 3.89
CA ALA A 196 14.42 20.87 2.83
C ALA A 196 15.12 22.14 3.35
N THR A 197 14.66 22.71 4.46
CA THR A 197 15.22 23.95 5.02
C THR A 197 16.26 23.69 6.11
N LEU A 198 15.90 22.98 7.19
CA LEU A 198 16.77 22.73 8.34
C LEU A 198 17.73 21.56 8.08
N GLY A 199 17.26 20.55 7.34
CA GLY A 199 17.98 19.32 7.02
C GLY A 199 18.70 19.31 5.67
N ALA A 200 18.70 20.42 4.92
CA ALA A 200 19.10 20.49 3.52
C ALA A 200 20.44 19.80 3.21
N ARG A 201 21.48 20.05 4.04
CA ARG A 201 22.80 19.44 3.91
C ARG A 201 22.76 17.91 4.04
N THR A 202 22.02 17.41 5.03
CA THR A 202 21.90 15.95 5.26
C THR A 202 21.14 15.29 4.11
N THR A 203 20.13 15.96 3.58
CA THR A 203 19.37 15.51 2.41
C THR A 203 20.27 15.44 1.18
N PHE A 204 21.05 16.49 0.90
CA PHE A 204 22.00 16.51 -0.22
C PHE A 204 23.02 15.37 -0.15
N VAL A 205 23.67 15.18 1.01
CA VAL A 205 24.67 14.10 1.18
C VAL A 205 24.04 12.72 0.97
N ARG A 206 22.84 12.49 1.51
CA ARG A 206 22.11 11.24 1.32
C ARG A 206 21.78 11.00 -0.15
N VAL A 207 21.30 12.02 -0.86
CA VAL A 207 20.97 11.94 -2.29
C VAL A 207 22.23 11.67 -3.12
N ALA A 208 23.34 12.35 -2.83
CA ALA A 208 24.62 12.13 -3.51
C ALA A 208 25.14 10.70 -3.33
N GLN A 209 25.09 10.17 -2.11
CA GLN A 209 25.48 8.77 -1.81
C GLN A 209 24.58 7.76 -2.55
N GLN A 210 23.27 8.01 -2.57
CA GLN A 210 22.33 7.16 -3.32
C GLN A 210 22.55 7.25 -4.83
N PHE A 211 22.84 8.44 -5.34
CA PHE A 211 23.18 8.65 -6.74
C PHE A 211 24.43 7.86 -7.11
N GLN A 212 25.52 7.97 -6.34
CA GLN A 212 26.76 7.23 -6.56
C GLN A 212 26.53 5.70 -6.53
N ALA A 213 25.75 5.22 -5.57
CA ALA A 213 25.41 3.80 -5.47
C ALA A 213 24.58 3.30 -6.67
N ARG A 214 23.81 4.19 -7.32
CA ARG A 214 22.96 3.86 -8.47
C ARG A 214 23.64 4.11 -9.81
N SER A 215 24.54 5.08 -9.92
CA SER A 215 25.26 5.41 -11.16
C SER A 215 26.28 4.33 -11.53
N ALA A 216 26.72 3.53 -10.56
CA ALA A 216 27.52 2.32 -10.80
C ALA A 216 26.71 1.16 -11.42
N LEU A 217 25.38 1.28 -11.54
CA LEU A 217 24.52 0.27 -12.15
C LEU A 217 24.15 0.68 -13.59
N PRO A 218 24.15 -0.26 -14.57
CA PRO A 218 23.74 0.05 -15.93
C PRO A 218 22.28 0.54 -16.00
N LEU A 219 22.04 1.66 -16.70
CA LEU A 219 20.70 2.26 -16.88
C LEU A 219 19.67 1.31 -17.51
N LEU A 220 20.15 0.31 -18.27
CA LEU A 220 19.34 -0.65 -19.01
C LEU A 220 19.38 -2.07 -18.44
N THR A 221 20.10 -2.32 -17.35
CA THR A 221 19.91 -3.59 -16.64
C THR A 221 18.50 -3.62 -16.10
N ASN A 222 17.74 -4.62 -16.52
CA ASN A 222 16.40 -4.92 -16.02
C ASN A 222 16.30 -4.56 -14.54
N ALA A 223 15.22 -3.86 -14.18
CA ALA A 223 14.81 -3.54 -12.82
C ALA A 223 14.49 -4.79 -11.96
N ALA A 224 15.26 -5.87 -12.11
CA ALA A 224 15.34 -7.01 -11.25
C ALA A 224 16.25 -6.65 -10.06
N GLY A 225 15.65 -5.95 -9.10
CA GLY A 225 16.20 -5.84 -7.76
C GLY A 225 17.35 -4.84 -7.62
N GLY A 226 16.99 -3.56 -7.53
CA GLY A 226 17.84 -2.62 -6.81
C GLY A 226 18.25 -3.24 -5.47
N THR A 227 19.50 -3.02 -5.09
CA THR A 227 20.14 -3.42 -3.84
C THR A 227 19.42 -2.79 -2.65
N ASN A 228 18.18 -3.19 -2.39
CA ASN A 228 17.41 -2.78 -1.22
C ASN A 228 18.13 -3.38 -0.02
N THR A 229 18.87 -2.50 0.65
CA THR A 229 19.32 -2.68 2.03
C THR A 229 18.13 -3.23 2.83
N GLY A 230 18.37 -4.34 3.55
CA GLY A 230 17.33 -5.04 4.28
C GLY A 230 16.54 -4.09 5.19
N ARG A 231 15.28 -4.41 5.45
CA ARG A 231 14.37 -3.61 6.27
C ARG A 231 15.00 -3.26 7.63
N GLY A 232 14.89 -1.99 8.04
CA GLY A 232 15.34 -1.56 9.37
C GLY A 232 14.48 -2.14 10.50
N ILE A 233 15.09 -2.36 11.67
CA ILE A 233 14.41 -2.93 12.86
C ILE A 233 13.21 -2.08 13.30
N VAL A 234 13.34 -0.75 13.32
CA VAL A 234 12.25 0.16 13.73
C VAL A 234 11.05 0.02 12.78
N SER A 235 11.30 0.04 11.47
CA SER A 235 10.27 -0.17 10.45
C SER A 235 9.56 -1.51 10.66
N TYR A 236 10.31 -2.58 10.97
CA TYR A 236 9.73 -3.89 11.26
C TYR A 236 8.89 -3.88 12.55
N LEU A 237 9.38 -3.27 13.62
CA LEU A 237 8.68 -3.23 14.90
C LEU A 237 7.37 -2.44 14.82
N VAL A 238 7.33 -1.33 14.08
CA VAL A 238 6.13 -0.51 13.89
C VAL A 238 5.08 -1.25 13.04
N PHE A 239 5.49 -1.88 11.93
CA PHE A 239 4.54 -2.49 11.02
C PHE A 239 5.04 -3.83 10.44
N PRO A 240 4.98 -4.95 11.18
CA PRO A 240 5.74 -6.16 10.85
C PRO A 240 5.47 -6.71 9.44
N ARG A 241 4.25 -6.55 8.89
CA ARG A 241 3.88 -7.08 7.56
C ARG A 241 3.21 -6.04 6.66
N PRO A 242 3.98 -5.26 5.88
CA PRO A 242 3.42 -4.24 4.99
C PRO A 242 2.65 -4.81 3.82
N GLU A 243 2.99 -6.01 3.39
CA GLU A 243 2.28 -6.76 2.34
C GLU A 243 0.85 -7.16 2.72
N ASP A 244 0.52 -7.15 4.01
CA ASP A 244 -0.79 -7.54 4.53
C ASP A 244 -1.77 -6.34 4.66
N TRP A 245 -1.42 -5.16 4.11
CA TRP A 245 -2.23 -3.93 4.23
C TRP A 245 -3.66 -4.09 3.68
N SER A 246 -3.87 -4.90 2.65
CA SER A 246 -5.20 -5.14 2.08
C SER A 246 -6.17 -5.77 3.08
N LYS A 247 -5.67 -6.46 4.11
CA LYS A 247 -6.48 -7.04 5.20
C LYS A 247 -7.04 -5.96 6.12
N LEU A 248 -6.40 -4.79 6.21
CA LEU A 248 -6.89 -3.65 7.00
C LEU A 248 -8.25 -3.14 6.51
N LEU A 249 -8.57 -3.35 5.22
CA LEU A 249 -9.83 -2.94 4.64
C LEU A 249 -11.00 -3.87 5.01
N PHE A 250 -10.72 -5.09 5.49
CA PHE A 250 -11.78 -6.08 5.68
C PHE A 250 -12.77 -5.68 6.79
N ILE A 251 -12.27 -5.27 7.96
CA ILE A 251 -13.09 -4.83 9.10
C ILE A 251 -13.97 -3.61 8.73
N PRO A 252 -13.43 -2.49 8.20
CA PRO A 252 -14.24 -1.32 7.89
C PRO A 252 -15.25 -1.60 6.76
N LEU A 253 -14.92 -2.43 5.76
CA LEU A 253 -15.89 -2.79 4.72
C LEU A 253 -17.06 -3.61 5.28
N VAL A 254 -16.79 -4.53 6.21
CA VAL A 254 -17.86 -5.30 6.89
C VAL A 254 -18.70 -4.37 7.75
N PHE A 255 -18.08 -3.51 8.56
CA PHE A 255 -18.78 -2.50 9.36
C PHE A 255 -19.70 -1.64 8.50
N LEU A 256 -19.19 -1.07 7.41
CA LEU A 256 -19.97 -0.22 6.51
C LEU A 256 -21.14 -0.96 5.88
N ALA A 257 -20.90 -2.16 5.35
CA ALA A 257 -21.94 -2.96 4.70
C ALA A 257 -23.06 -3.35 5.68
N VAL A 258 -22.69 -3.73 6.90
CA VAL A 258 -23.63 -4.16 7.93
C VAL A 258 -24.39 -2.99 8.54
N SER A 259 -23.70 -1.88 8.85
CA SER A 259 -24.38 -0.69 9.38
C SER A 259 -25.32 -0.07 8.36
N ALA A 260 -24.90 -0.01 7.09
CA ALA A 260 -25.77 0.45 5.99
C ALA A 260 -26.99 -0.47 5.80
N SER A 261 -26.78 -1.80 5.85
CA SER A 261 -27.86 -2.79 5.75
C SER A 261 -28.91 -2.66 6.85
N ARG A 262 -28.48 -2.33 8.08
CA ARG A 262 -29.35 -2.28 9.26
C ARG A 262 -29.82 -0.87 9.62
N GLY A 263 -29.37 0.15 8.88
CA GLY A 263 -29.62 1.55 9.20
C GLY A 263 -29.08 1.93 10.58
N THR A 264 -28.05 1.24 11.08
CA THR A 264 -27.46 1.58 12.38
C THR A 264 -26.57 2.81 12.23
N PRO A 265 -26.59 3.76 13.20
CA PRO A 265 -25.68 4.89 13.19
C PRO A 265 -24.23 4.43 13.10
N PHE A 266 -23.41 5.12 12.30
CA PHE A 266 -21.99 4.78 12.19
C PHE A 266 -21.24 5.21 13.47
N ASP A 267 -21.00 4.26 14.36
CA ASP A 267 -20.11 4.44 15.50
C ASP A 267 -18.64 4.29 15.09
N TRP A 268 -18.09 5.38 14.56
CA TRP A 268 -16.69 5.46 14.14
C TRP A 268 -15.71 5.25 15.30
N THR A 269 -16.08 5.60 16.52
CA THR A 269 -15.23 5.45 17.70
C THR A 269 -15.02 3.98 18.02
N THR A 270 -16.10 3.21 18.07
CA THR A 270 -16.04 1.76 18.28
C THR A 270 -15.33 1.07 17.12
N LEU A 271 -15.59 1.46 15.87
CA LEU A 271 -14.86 0.93 14.71
C LEU A 271 -13.35 1.16 14.84
N LEU A 272 -12.91 2.41 15.07
CA LEU A 272 -11.49 2.76 15.14
C LEU A 272 -10.80 2.04 16.30
N THR A 273 -11.47 1.97 17.45
CA THR A 273 -10.98 1.22 18.63
C THR A 273 -10.80 -0.25 18.29
N CYS A 274 -11.83 -0.89 17.74
CA CYS A 274 -11.79 -2.29 17.32
C CYS A 274 -10.73 -2.54 16.25
N MET A 275 -10.55 -1.65 15.28
CA MET A 275 -9.52 -1.75 14.24
C MET A 275 -8.11 -1.67 14.83
N VAL A 276 -7.85 -0.72 15.74
CA VAL A 276 -6.56 -0.57 16.41
C VAL A 276 -6.25 -1.82 17.24
N ILE A 277 -7.20 -2.28 18.05
CA ILE A 277 -7.06 -3.50 18.86
C ILE A 277 -6.80 -4.70 17.95
N ALA A 278 -7.65 -4.92 16.94
CA ALA A 278 -7.59 -6.12 16.13
C ALA A 278 -6.35 -6.17 15.23
N GLU A 279 -6.15 -5.18 14.35
CA GLU A 279 -5.12 -5.24 13.32
C GLU A 279 -3.75 -4.73 13.80
N TYR A 280 -3.72 -3.59 14.48
CA TYR A 280 -2.46 -2.95 14.86
C TYR A 280 -1.83 -3.55 16.13
N LEU A 281 -2.64 -3.98 17.09
CA LEU A 281 -2.14 -4.55 18.34
C LEU A 281 -2.09 -6.09 18.28
N VAL A 282 -3.24 -6.76 18.20
CA VAL A 282 -3.34 -8.23 18.35
C VAL A 282 -2.76 -8.96 17.13
N TYR A 283 -3.20 -8.66 15.90
CA TYR A 283 -2.66 -9.33 14.72
C TYR A 283 -1.18 -9.04 14.49
N SER A 284 -0.73 -7.81 14.74
CA SER A 284 0.69 -7.47 14.63
C SER A 284 1.54 -8.23 15.64
N ALA A 285 1.10 -8.37 16.90
CA ALA A 285 1.77 -9.22 17.89
C ALA A 285 1.82 -10.68 17.44
N ARG A 286 0.70 -11.22 16.91
CA ARG A 286 0.65 -12.57 16.33
C ARG A 286 1.60 -12.73 15.15
N TYR A 287 1.72 -11.72 14.27
CA TYR A 287 2.65 -11.76 13.14
C TYR A 287 4.10 -11.78 13.61
N GLN A 288 4.45 -10.97 14.61
CA GLN A 288 5.78 -10.99 15.21
C GLN A 288 6.11 -12.35 15.81
N TRP A 289 5.18 -12.96 16.54
CA TRP A 289 5.37 -14.32 17.08
C TRP A 289 5.62 -15.35 15.97
N ASN A 290 4.82 -15.30 14.90
CA ASN A 290 4.97 -16.17 13.75
C ASN A 290 6.32 -15.98 13.04
N ASP A 291 6.78 -14.74 12.86
CA ASP A 291 8.06 -14.42 12.23
C ASP A 291 9.25 -14.91 13.08
N ILE A 292 9.17 -14.78 14.41
CA ILE A 292 10.20 -15.30 15.33
C ILE A 292 10.30 -16.83 15.22
N ARG A 293 9.17 -17.53 15.26
CA ARG A 293 9.10 -18.99 15.08
C ARG A 293 9.53 -19.44 13.68
N GLY A 294 9.32 -18.59 12.68
CA GLY A 294 9.59 -18.85 11.27
C GLY A 294 10.96 -18.39 10.77
N VAL A 295 11.80 -17.76 11.61
CA VAL A 295 12.97 -17.00 11.15
C VAL A 295 13.92 -17.80 10.25
N ALA A 296 14.22 -19.05 10.59
CA ALA A 296 15.09 -19.91 9.79
C ALA A 296 14.47 -20.26 8.43
N ALA A 297 13.18 -20.58 8.42
CA ALA A 297 12.43 -20.93 7.20
C ALA A 297 12.16 -19.71 6.31
N ASP A 298 12.21 -18.50 6.87
CA ASP A 298 12.07 -17.24 6.16
C ASP A 298 13.39 -16.75 5.59
N ALA A 299 14.50 -16.92 6.33
CA ALA A 299 15.84 -16.67 5.84
C ALA A 299 16.20 -17.58 4.65
N ALA A 300 15.73 -18.82 4.65
CA ALA A 300 15.92 -19.77 3.56
C ALA A 300 14.97 -19.56 2.36
N HIS A 301 14.06 -18.58 2.42
CA HIS A 301 13.08 -18.36 1.34
C HIS A 301 13.77 -17.82 0.07
N PRO A 302 13.47 -18.33 -1.15
CA PRO A 302 14.06 -17.85 -2.41
C PRO A 302 13.93 -16.33 -2.61
N GLN A 303 12.78 -15.78 -2.23
CA GLN A 303 12.50 -14.34 -2.16
C GLN A 303 12.52 -13.73 -0.73
N ALA A 304 13.41 -14.18 0.17
CA ALA A 304 13.50 -13.70 1.55
C ALA A 304 13.52 -12.17 1.68
N ARG A 305 14.26 -11.48 0.79
CA ARG A 305 14.37 -10.01 0.78
C ARG A 305 13.05 -9.30 0.41
N ALA A 306 12.25 -9.87 -0.50
CA ALA A 306 10.99 -9.28 -0.95
C ALA A 306 9.86 -9.42 0.08
N ARG A 307 9.98 -10.34 1.03
CA ARG A 307 8.95 -10.61 2.06
C ARG A 307 9.01 -9.64 3.25
N LEU A 308 10.06 -8.82 3.35
CA LEU A 308 10.21 -7.74 4.33
C LEU A 308 9.94 -8.15 5.80
N ARG A 309 10.23 -9.41 6.15
CA ARG A 309 10.05 -9.99 7.49
C ARG A 309 11.19 -9.59 8.44
N LEU A 310 11.29 -10.28 9.57
CA LEU A 310 12.28 -10.04 10.61
C LEU A 310 13.70 -9.91 10.01
N PRO A 311 14.41 -8.80 10.25
CA PRO A 311 15.70 -8.53 9.61
C PRO A 311 16.78 -9.49 10.13
N TYR A 312 17.18 -10.46 9.31
CA TYR A 312 18.23 -11.42 9.63
C TYR A 312 19.51 -11.12 8.82
N SER A 313 20.64 -10.97 9.51
CA SER A 313 21.94 -10.67 8.89
C SER A 313 22.97 -11.79 9.01
N GLY A 314 22.56 -13.02 9.37
CA GLY A 314 23.49 -14.14 9.57
C GLY A 314 24.18 -14.18 10.94
N ASP A 315 24.22 -13.06 11.67
CA ASP A 315 24.81 -12.96 13.00
C ASP A 315 23.82 -13.39 14.10
N ARG A 316 24.24 -14.38 14.90
CA ARG A 316 23.46 -14.93 16.02
C ARG A 316 23.27 -13.92 17.16
N GLY A 317 24.26 -13.08 17.44
CA GLY A 317 24.19 -12.06 18.50
C GLY A 317 23.12 -11.02 18.17
N ARG A 318 23.20 -10.44 16.98
CA ARG A 318 22.20 -9.52 16.46
C ARG A 318 20.82 -10.14 16.30
N LEU A 319 20.70 -11.42 15.92
CA LEU A 319 19.41 -12.10 15.86
C LEU A 319 18.75 -12.18 17.24
N ARG A 320 19.49 -12.57 18.30
CA ARG A 320 18.95 -12.62 19.67
C ARG A 320 18.43 -11.25 20.12
N PHE A 321 19.18 -10.19 19.83
CA PHE A 321 18.76 -8.81 20.11
C PHE A 321 17.44 -8.45 19.40
N ILE A 322 17.34 -8.75 18.10
CA ILE A 322 16.15 -8.44 17.29
C ILE A 322 14.94 -9.24 17.77
N VAL A 323 15.12 -10.52 18.08
CA VAL A 323 14.06 -11.38 18.64
C VAL A 323 13.59 -10.85 19.99
N GLY A 324 14.52 -10.45 20.87
CA GLY A 324 14.19 -9.87 22.18
C GLY A 324 13.32 -8.62 22.06
N TRP A 325 13.71 -7.66 21.21
CA TRP A 325 12.91 -6.47 20.94
C TRP A 325 11.57 -6.79 20.30
N SER A 326 11.52 -7.74 19.36
CA SER A 326 10.27 -8.15 18.73
C SER A 326 9.31 -8.79 19.72
N LEU A 327 9.79 -9.61 20.66
CA LEU A 327 8.99 -10.17 21.75
C LEU A 327 8.52 -9.08 22.72
N GLY A 328 9.41 -8.16 23.11
CA GLY A 328 9.07 -7.04 23.98
C GLY A 328 7.96 -6.16 23.40
N VAL A 329 8.05 -5.82 22.11
CA VAL A 329 7.01 -5.05 21.41
C VAL A 329 5.72 -5.85 21.23
N ALA A 330 5.80 -7.15 20.92
CA ALA A 330 4.62 -8.00 20.82
C ALA A 330 3.88 -8.09 22.17
N PHE A 331 4.61 -8.23 23.27
CA PHE A 331 4.07 -8.20 24.62
C PHE A 331 3.45 -6.85 24.96
N ALA A 332 4.17 -5.75 24.69
CA ALA A 332 3.65 -4.40 24.89
C ALA A 332 2.34 -4.17 24.13
N ARG A 333 2.23 -4.63 22.87
CA ARG A 333 0.99 -4.56 22.08
C ARG A 333 -0.17 -5.29 22.74
N VAL A 334 0.07 -6.49 23.29
CA VAL A 334 -0.97 -7.28 23.98
C VAL A 334 -1.43 -6.54 25.24
N VAL A 335 -0.50 -6.03 26.05
CA VAL A 335 -0.84 -5.23 27.25
C VAL A 335 -1.60 -3.96 26.85
N THR A 336 -1.14 -3.22 25.84
CA THR A 336 -1.82 -2.03 25.33
C THR A 336 -3.22 -2.35 24.79
N ALA A 337 -3.42 -3.49 24.13
CA ALA A 337 -4.75 -3.90 23.68
C ALA A 337 -5.71 -4.07 24.87
N VAL A 338 -5.27 -4.76 25.92
CA VAL A 338 -6.05 -4.98 27.14
C VAL A 338 -6.34 -3.65 27.85
N LEU A 339 -5.35 -2.77 28.01
CA LEU A 339 -5.53 -1.46 28.62
C LEU A 339 -6.47 -0.57 27.81
N LEU A 340 -6.34 -0.56 26.49
CA LEU A 340 -7.23 0.19 25.60
C LEU A 340 -8.65 -0.36 25.69
N GLY A 341 -8.82 -1.68 25.60
CA GLY A 341 -10.12 -2.33 25.78
C GLY A 341 -10.75 -2.02 27.13
N TYR A 342 -9.96 -1.98 28.22
CA TYR A 342 -10.46 -1.53 29.52
C TYR A 342 -10.90 -0.05 29.50
N ALA A 343 -10.06 0.84 28.96
CA ALA A 343 -10.32 2.27 28.92
C ALA A 343 -11.54 2.64 28.05
N THR A 344 -11.83 1.85 27.01
CA THR A 344 -12.97 2.08 26.10
C THR A 344 -14.20 1.25 26.45
N GLY A 345 -14.18 0.44 27.52
CA GLY A 345 -15.29 -0.45 27.88
C GLY A 345 -15.39 -1.75 27.08
N GLU A 346 -14.44 -2.02 26.18
CA GLU A 346 -14.37 -3.15 25.25
C GLU A 346 -13.55 -4.34 25.77
N ILE A 347 -13.38 -4.47 27.09
CA ILE A 347 -12.47 -5.45 27.68
C ILE A 347 -12.88 -6.90 27.37
N ALA A 348 -14.17 -7.22 27.44
CA ALA A 348 -14.67 -8.57 27.17
C ALA A 348 -14.40 -9.00 25.72
N PHE A 349 -14.76 -8.13 24.76
CA PHE A 349 -14.44 -8.31 23.34
C PHE A 349 -12.94 -8.52 23.14
N THR A 350 -12.11 -7.65 23.73
CA THR A 350 -10.66 -7.69 23.60
C THR A 350 -10.08 -9.01 24.07
N LEU A 351 -10.49 -9.49 25.25
CA LEU A 351 -9.98 -10.75 25.82
C LEU A 351 -10.41 -11.96 25.00
N VAL A 352 -11.67 -12.01 24.56
CA VAL A 352 -12.18 -13.10 23.71
C VAL A 352 -11.47 -13.12 22.36
N PHE A 353 -11.32 -11.96 21.72
CA PHE A 353 -10.63 -11.83 20.44
C PHE A 353 -9.16 -12.23 20.54
N LEU A 354 -8.47 -11.77 21.58
CA LEU A 354 -7.08 -12.12 21.85
C LEU A 354 -6.93 -13.63 22.05
N ALA A 355 -7.76 -14.23 22.90
CA ALA A 355 -7.77 -15.67 23.12
C ALA A 355 -8.00 -16.45 21.81
N ALA A 356 -8.99 -16.03 21.00
CA ALA A 356 -9.30 -16.66 19.73
C ALA A 356 -8.14 -16.59 18.73
N VAL A 357 -7.53 -15.41 18.54
CA VAL A 357 -6.40 -15.22 17.60
C VAL A 357 -5.20 -16.06 18.01
N PHE A 358 -4.84 -16.06 19.30
CA PHE A 358 -3.69 -16.83 19.78
C PHE A 358 -3.97 -18.33 19.83
N ALA A 359 -5.19 -18.77 20.15
CA ALA A 359 -5.57 -20.19 20.09
C ALA A 359 -5.47 -20.75 18.66
N VAL A 360 -5.98 -20.01 17.66
CA VAL A 360 -5.87 -20.39 16.25
C VAL A 360 -4.40 -20.40 15.81
N ALA A 361 -3.61 -19.41 16.23
CA ALA A 361 -2.19 -19.35 15.91
C ALA A 361 -1.40 -20.52 16.53
N ALA A 362 -1.71 -20.89 17.78
CA ALA A 362 -1.12 -22.04 18.46
C ALA A 362 -1.50 -23.35 17.75
N LEU A 363 -2.79 -23.55 17.43
CA LEU A 363 -3.26 -24.72 16.68
C LEU A 363 -2.55 -24.85 15.31
N TYR A 364 -2.48 -23.75 14.56
CA TYR A 364 -1.75 -23.69 13.30
C TYR A 364 -0.28 -24.12 13.46
N GLU A 365 0.40 -23.62 14.50
CA GLU A 365 1.81 -23.91 14.75
C GLU A 365 2.05 -25.36 15.19
N LEU A 366 1.14 -25.93 15.99
CA LEU A 366 1.16 -27.34 16.38
C LEU A 366 1.00 -28.25 15.16
N LEU A 367 0.03 -27.95 14.29
CA LEU A 367 -0.18 -28.69 13.04
C LEU A 367 1.02 -28.55 12.10
N ARG A 368 1.57 -27.33 11.97
CA ARG A 368 2.74 -27.06 11.14
C ARG A 368 3.96 -27.85 11.61
N THR A 369 4.26 -27.81 12.90
CA THR A 369 5.40 -28.53 13.49
C THR A 369 5.25 -30.04 13.30
N SER A 370 4.05 -30.57 13.55
CA SER A 370 3.75 -32.00 13.34
C SER A 370 3.88 -32.42 11.87
N SER A 371 3.51 -31.54 10.94
CA SER A 371 3.64 -31.81 9.50
C SER A 371 5.10 -31.86 9.01
N GLN A 372 6.00 -31.22 9.76
CA GLN A 372 7.44 -31.13 9.46
C GLN A 372 8.26 -32.21 10.19
N ALA A 373 7.66 -32.95 11.13
CA ALA A 373 8.38 -33.96 11.90
C ALA A 373 8.90 -35.11 11.00
N PRO A 374 10.15 -35.58 11.19
CA PRO A 374 10.74 -36.66 10.39
C PRO A 374 9.94 -37.97 10.42
N SER A 375 9.31 -38.27 11.56
CA SER A 375 8.50 -39.47 11.79
C SER A 375 7.15 -39.47 11.07
N THR A 376 6.71 -38.32 10.55
CA THR A 376 5.39 -38.21 9.92
C THR A 376 5.40 -38.85 8.53
N THR A 377 4.56 -39.88 8.33
CA THR A 377 4.37 -40.57 7.05
C THR A 377 3.83 -39.63 5.96
N PRO A 378 4.02 -39.94 4.66
CA PRO A 378 3.50 -39.11 3.57
C PRO A 378 1.98 -38.89 3.62
N ARG A 379 1.21 -39.92 3.99
CA ARG A 379 -0.25 -39.83 4.20
C ARG A 379 -0.58 -38.91 5.40
N GLY A 380 0.17 -39.03 6.50
CA GLY A 380 0.05 -38.15 7.67
C GLY A 380 0.30 -36.68 7.33
N ARG A 381 1.38 -36.38 6.59
CA ARG A 381 1.69 -35.01 6.14
C ARG A 381 0.58 -34.41 5.30
N SER A 382 -0.03 -35.20 4.42
CA SER A 382 -1.17 -34.75 3.60
C SER A 382 -2.41 -34.43 4.44
N ARG A 383 -2.73 -35.25 5.45
CA ARG A 383 -3.84 -34.96 6.37
C ARG A 383 -3.59 -33.69 7.18
N LEU A 384 -2.39 -33.51 7.73
CA LEU A 384 -2.01 -32.32 8.48
C LEU A 384 -2.00 -31.06 7.60
N ALA A 385 -1.52 -31.15 6.36
CA ALA A 385 -1.61 -30.05 5.40
C ALA A 385 -3.06 -29.61 5.15
N LYS A 386 -3.98 -30.56 4.97
CA LYS A 386 -5.41 -30.26 4.83
C LYS A 386 -6.01 -29.63 6.09
N ALA A 387 -5.62 -30.11 7.28
CA ALA A 387 -6.04 -29.48 8.53
C ALA A 387 -5.55 -28.03 8.62
N ILE A 388 -4.30 -27.77 8.23
CA ILE A 388 -3.74 -26.40 8.14
C ILE A 388 -4.59 -25.55 7.18
N TRP A 389 -4.98 -26.07 6.01
CA TRP A 389 -5.81 -25.34 5.05
C TRP A 389 -7.18 -24.93 5.62
N LEU A 390 -7.76 -25.74 6.51
CA LEU A 390 -9.01 -25.40 7.18
C LEU A 390 -8.79 -24.29 8.23
N THR A 391 -7.71 -24.37 9.01
CA THR A 391 -7.46 -23.38 10.09
C THR A 391 -7.24 -21.95 9.61
N VAL A 392 -6.74 -21.75 8.38
CA VAL A 392 -6.39 -20.39 7.90
C VAL A 392 -7.61 -19.52 7.60
N GLY A 393 -8.77 -20.12 7.35
CA GLY A 393 -10.02 -19.38 7.15
C GLY A 393 -10.48 -18.61 8.39
N THR A 394 -10.15 -19.12 9.58
CA THR A 394 -10.63 -18.55 10.86
C THR A 394 -10.20 -17.10 11.06
N GLY A 395 -9.03 -16.69 10.52
CA GLY A 395 -8.59 -15.30 10.60
C GLY A 395 -9.51 -14.31 9.87
N TYR A 396 -10.21 -14.73 8.82
CA TYR A 396 -11.17 -13.90 8.08
C TYR A 396 -12.54 -13.90 8.75
N ALA A 397 -12.97 -15.05 9.27
CA ALA A 397 -14.15 -15.15 10.13
C ALA A 397 -14.06 -14.22 11.35
N LEU A 398 -12.91 -14.22 12.04
CA LEU A 398 -12.69 -13.33 13.17
C LEU A 398 -12.75 -11.85 12.76
N ARG A 399 -12.14 -11.45 11.63
CA ARG A 399 -12.24 -10.07 11.12
C ARG A 399 -13.67 -9.66 10.78
N PHE A 400 -14.44 -10.57 10.20
CA PHE A 400 -15.86 -10.36 9.94
C PHE A 400 -16.61 -10.08 11.26
N LEU A 401 -16.41 -10.93 12.26
CA LEU A 401 -17.03 -10.76 13.58
C LEU A 401 -16.65 -9.44 14.25
N VAL A 402 -15.41 -8.95 14.10
CA VAL A 402 -15.03 -7.62 14.59
C VAL A 402 -15.81 -6.51 13.88
N GLY A 403 -15.95 -6.57 12.55
CA GLY A 403 -16.73 -5.57 11.81
C GLY A 403 -18.21 -5.57 12.17
N VAL A 404 -18.80 -6.76 12.38
CA VAL A 404 -20.19 -6.93 12.82
C VAL A 404 -20.41 -6.44 14.25
N TYR A 405 -19.47 -6.75 15.15
CA TYR A 405 -19.48 -6.27 16.53
C TYR A 405 -19.41 -4.74 16.57
N ALA A 406 -18.50 -4.14 15.81
CA ALA A 406 -18.38 -2.68 15.71
C ALA A 406 -19.63 -2.02 15.12
N ALA A 407 -20.41 -2.73 14.30
CA ALA A 407 -21.68 -2.27 13.76
C ALA A 407 -22.86 -2.40 14.76
N GLY A 408 -22.61 -2.91 15.97
CA GLY A 408 -23.61 -3.07 17.03
C GLY A 408 -24.58 -4.23 16.80
N ILE A 409 -24.24 -5.20 15.95
CA ILE A 409 -25.14 -6.30 15.62
C ILE A 409 -24.98 -7.47 16.60
N PRO A 410 -26.09 -8.01 17.17
CA PRO A 410 -26.04 -9.15 18.07
C PRO A 410 -25.49 -10.41 17.39
N LEU A 411 -24.67 -11.20 18.10
CA LEU A 411 -24.09 -12.46 17.58
C LEU A 411 -25.14 -13.51 17.15
N GLY A 412 -26.38 -13.39 17.65
CA GLY A 412 -27.49 -14.27 17.28
C GLY A 412 -28.15 -13.94 15.94
N ASP A 413 -27.78 -12.85 15.27
CA ASP A 413 -28.37 -12.46 13.99
C ASP A 413 -27.99 -13.49 12.88
N PRO A 414 -28.94 -13.96 12.04
CA PRO A 414 -28.67 -14.82 10.88
C PRO A 414 -27.54 -14.34 9.96
N LEU A 415 -27.37 -13.02 9.82
CA LEU A 415 -26.28 -12.39 9.08
C LEU A 415 -24.92 -12.78 9.65
N VAL A 416 -24.79 -12.88 10.98
CA VAL A 416 -23.53 -13.23 11.66
C VAL A 416 -23.10 -14.63 11.25
N TYR A 417 -24.01 -15.61 11.29
CA TYR A 417 -23.70 -17.00 10.96
C TYR A 417 -23.33 -17.17 9.49
N THR A 418 -24.17 -16.66 8.59
CA THR A 418 -23.97 -16.75 7.15
C THR A 418 -22.71 -16.00 6.71
N GLY A 419 -22.49 -14.81 7.28
CA GLY A 419 -21.30 -14.00 7.03
C GLY A 419 -20.00 -14.56 7.61
N THR A 420 -20.07 -15.27 8.74
CA THR A 420 -18.92 -15.98 9.32
C THR A 420 -18.53 -17.16 8.45
N VAL A 421 -19.49 -17.97 7.99
CA VAL A 421 -19.22 -19.10 7.07
C VAL A 421 -18.68 -18.60 5.73
N PHE A 422 -19.29 -17.54 5.17
CA PHE A 422 -18.81 -16.86 3.98
C PHE A 422 -17.35 -16.41 4.15
N SER A 423 -17.06 -15.64 5.20
CA SER A 423 -15.72 -15.07 5.43
C SER A 423 -14.68 -16.15 5.72
N TYR A 424 -15.06 -17.21 6.42
CA TYR A 424 -14.21 -18.38 6.64
C TYR A 424 -13.82 -19.05 5.32
N ALA A 425 -14.80 -19.37 4.47
CA ALA A 425 -14.56 -20.02 3.18
C ALA A 425 -13.80 -19.09 2.22
N PHE A 426 -14.16 -17.82 2.15
CA PHE A 426 -13.43 -16.78 1.43
C PHE A 426 -11.96 -16.72 1.87
N GLY A 427 -11.71 -16.75 3.18
CA GLY A 427 -10.37 -16.75 3.75
C GLY A 427 -9.54 -17.96 3.32
N ILE A 428 -10.14 -19.17 3.31
CA ILE A 428 -9.49 -20.37 2.78
C ILE A 428 -9.12 -20.17 1.31
N MET A 429 -10.09 -19.75 0.49
CA MET A 429 -9.86 -19.51 -0.94
C MET A 429 -8.69 -18.52 -1.15
N PHE A 430 -8.75 -17.36 -0.51
CA PHE A 430 -7.74 -16.29 -0.61
C PHE A 430 -6.35 -16.78 -0.21
N VAL A 431 -6.24 -17.46 0.94
CA VAL A 431 -4.93 -17.92 1.46
C VAL A 431 -4.36 -19.04 0.60
N LEU A 432 -5.18 -19.99 0.15
CA LEU A 432 -4.70 -21.10 -0.68
C LEU A 432 -4.26 -20.65 -2.08
N LEU A 433 -4.96 -19.67 -2.68
CA LEU A 433 -4.53 -19.04 -3.93
C LEU A 433 -3.19 -18.32 -3.74
N THR A 434 -3.00 -17.63 -2.62
CA THR A 434 -1.72 -17.01 -2.27
C THR A 434 -0.62 -18.07 -2.10
N TRP A 435 -0.91 -19.17 -1.39
CA TRP A 435 0.08 -20.21 -1.09
C TRP A 435 0.49 -21.04 -2.29
N VAL A 436 -0.41 -21.31 -3.23
CA VAL A 436 -0.04 -22.02 -4.45
C VAL A 436 0.86 -21.16 -5.33
N LEU A 437 0.65 -19.84 -5.38
CA LEU A 437 1.57 -18.90 -6.01
C LEU A 437 2.91 -18.84 -5.24
N GLU A 438 2.88 -18.77 -3.90
CA GLU A 438 4.12 -18.82 -3.10
C GLU A 438 4.91 -20.11 -3.35
N ALA A 439 4.24 -21.25 -3.51
CA ALA A 439 4.87 -22.53 -3.79
C ALA A 439 5.64 -22.53 -5.12
N THR A 440 5.20 -21.80 -6.14
CA THR A 440 5.95 -21.71 -7.42
C THR A 440 7.26 -20.97 -7.27
N SER A 441 7.40 -20.06 -6.30
CA SER A 441 8.66 -19.34 -6.05
C SER A 441 9.82 -20.23 -5.58
N TYR A 442 9.51 -21.47 -5.14
CA TYR A 442 10.50 -22.49 -4.80
C TYR A 442 10.81 -23.44 -5.96
N CYS A 443 10.21 -23.25 -7.13
CA CYS A 443 10.43 -24.09 -8.29
C CYS A 443 11.38 -23.39 -9.28
N ARG A 444 12.15 -24.18 -10.04
CA ARG A 444 12.93 -23.72 -11.18
C ARG A 444 12.50 -24.47 -12.43
N ALA A 445 12.38 -23.76 -13.56
CA ALA A 445 12.07 -24.36 -14.84
C ALA A 445 13.35 -24.68 -15.61
N SER A 446 13.45 -25.91 -16.12
CA SER A 446 14.48 -26.27 -17.11
C SER A 446 14.11 -25.82 -18.51
N ALA A 447 15.09 -25.81 -19.42
CA ALA A 447 14.89 -25.51 -20.83
C ALA A 447 13.85 -26.42 -21.51
N GLY A 448 13.69 -27.66 -21.03
CA GLY A 448 12.67 -28.61 -21.50
C GLY A 448 11.27 -28.43 -20.88
N GLY A 449 11.03 -27.38 -20.10
CA GLY A 449 9.73 -27.09 -19.48
C GLY A 449 9.38 -27.90 -18.22
N VAL A 450 10.26 -28.81 -17.78
CA VAL A 450 10.12 -29.55 -16.51
C VAL A 450 10.46 -28.63 -15.35
N TRP A 451 9.63 -28.64 -14.30
CA TRP A 451 9.83 -27.85 -13.10
C TRP A 451 10.45 -28.70 -11.99
N TYR A 452 11.48 -28.20 -11.35
CA TYR A 452 12.19 -28.86 -10.26
C TYR A 452 11.87 -28.16 -8.93
N GLN A 453 11.42 -28.94 -7.94
CA GLN A 453 11.13 -28.41 -6.61
C GLN A 453 12.42 -28.18 -5.80
N GLY A 454 12.56 -26.97 -5.26
CA GLY A 454 13.62 -26.64 -4.30
C GLY A 454 13.52 -27.47 -3.01
N ARG A 455 14.66 -27.70 -2.36
CA ARG A 455 14.74 -28.48 -1.11
C ARG A 455 13.91 -27.85 0.01
N GLU A 456 13.81 -26.53 0.02
CA GLU A 456 13.11 -25.70 1.00
C GLU A 456 11.59 -25.90 0.95
N LEU A 457 11.02 -26.20 -0.23
CA LEU A 457 9.60 -26.50 -0.38
C LEU A 457 9.22 -27.82 0.28
N ARG A 458 10.15 -28.79 0.34
CA ARG A 458 9.91 -30.08 1.00
C ARG A 458 9.65 -29.91 2.51
N GLY A 459 10.21 -28.87 3.12
CA GLY A 459 9.92 -28.47 4.50
C GLY A 459 8.57 -27.77 4.70
N LYS A 460 7.80 -27.54 3.63
CA LYS A 460 6.51 -26.84 3.64
C LYS A 460 5.44 -27.66 2.91
N PRO A 461 5.05 -28.84 3.46
CA PRO A 461 4.12 -29.75 2.78
C PRO A 461 2.75 -29.11 2.50
N ASN A 462 2.30 -28.19 3.36
CA ASN A 462 1.06 -27.43 3.17
C ASN A 462 1.08 -26.52 1.92
N LEU A 463 2.26 -26.11 1.44
CA LEU A 463 2.43 -25.39 0.16
C LEU A 463 2.65 -26.38 -0.99
N GLY A 464 3.60 -27.31 -0.83
CA GLY A 464 4.02 -28.20 -1.91
C GLY A 464 2.89 -29.11 -2.44
N ILE A 465 1.95 -29.52 -1.59
CA ILE A 465 0.82 -30.37 -2.00
C ILE A 465 -0.16 -29.62 -2.91
N LEU A 466 -0.28 -28.29 -2.78
CA LEU A 466 -1.18 -27.47 -3.61
C LEU A 466 -0.79 -27.51 -5.09
N LEU A 467 0.50 -27.70 -5.39
CA LEU A 467 1.00 -27.82 -6.77
C LEU A 467 0.46 -29.04 -7.52
N ARG A 468 -0.15 -30.03 -6.83
CA ARG A 468 -0.80 -31.17 -7.50
C ARG A 468 -2.11 -30.80 -8.21
N TYR A 469 -2.67 -29.64 -7.88
CA TYR A 469 -3.95 -29.17 -8.39
C TYR A 469 -3.80 -28.16 -9.53
N VAL A 470 -2.57 -27.73 -9.86
CA VAL A 470 -2.30 -26.87 -11.01
C VAL A 470 -2.07 -27.73 -12.26
N ARG A 471 -2.41 -27.17 -13.43
CA ARG A 471 -2.19 -27.82 -14.73
C ARG A 471 -1.06 -27.10 -15.45
N GLY A 472 -0.12 -27.87 -15.99
CA GLY A 472 0.98 -27.33 -16.79
C GLY A 472 2.21 -28.24 -16.71
N PRO A 473 3.32 -27.77 -16.11
CA PRO A 473 4.63 -28.43 -16.20
C PRO A 473 4.70 -29.70 -15.34
N VAL A 474 5.46 -30.69 -15.80
CA VAL A 474 5.81 -31.86 -14.99
C VAL A 474 6.68 -31.39 -13.83
N ILE A 475 6.21 -31.63 -12.61
CA ILE A 475 6.93 -31.22 -11.40
C ILE A 475 7.74 -32.41 -10.88
N SER A 476 9.05 -32.37 -11.12
CA SER A 476 9.99 -33.34 -10.59
C SER A 476 10.34 -33.01 -9.14
N THR A 477 10.32 -34.04 -8.30
CA THR A 477 10.83 -33.95 -6.92
C THR A 477 12.33 -34.23 -6.86
N HIS A 478 12.96 -34.69 -7.94
CA HIS A 478 14.41 -34.88 -7.99
C HIS A 478 15.14 -33.54 -8.07
N PRO A 479 16.38 -33.44 -7.56
CA PRO A 479 17.21 -32.26 -7.78
C PRO A 479 17.40 -32.03 -9.29
N ASP A 480 17.47 -30.76 -9.69
CA ASP A 480 17.85 -30.41 -11.06
C ASP A 480 19.24 -31.03 -11.38
N PRO A 481 19.38 -31.88 -12.41
CA PRO A 481 20.66 -32.45 -12.79
C PRO A 481 21.67 -31.41 -13.29
N HIS A 482 21.23 -30.20 -13.64
CA HIS A 482 22.08 -29.11 -14.13
C HIS A 482 21.87 -27.79 -13.36
N PRO A 483 22.37 -27.69 -12.11
CA PRO A 483 22.15 -26.53 -11.23
C PRO A 483 22.79 -25.21 -11.71
N ALA A 484 23.56 -25.23 -12.80
CA ALA A 484 24.46 -24.15 -13.23
C ALA A 484 24.04 -23.40 -14.51
N ALA A 485 22.91 -23.72 -15.14
CA ALA A 485 22.48 -22.96 -16.33
C ALA A 485 22.01 -21.53 -15.91
N PRO A 486 22.65 -20.44 -16.38
CA PRO A 486 22.26 -19.06 -16.06
C PRO A 486 20.85 -18.66 -16.54
N SER A 487 20.19 -19.54 -17.29
CA SER A 487 18.89 -19.34 -17.95
C SER A 487 17.70 -20.03 -17.26
N ALA A 488 17.89 -20.66 -16.09
CA ALA A 488 16.79 -21.32 -15.39
C ALA A 488 15.71 -20.29 -14.96
N LEU A 489 14.55 -20.36 -15.61
CA LEU A 489 13.47 -19.39 -15.40
C LEU A 489 12.88 -19.55 -13.99
N ASN A 490 12.70 -18.43 -13.28
CA ASN A 490 12.04 -18.43 -11.97
C ASN A 490 10.54 -18.71 -12.16
N CYS A 491 10.06 -19.85 -11.67
CA CYS A 491 8.66 -20.25 -11.79
C CYS A 491 7.69 -19.29 -11.08
N GLY A 492 8.18 -18.46 -10.14
CA GLY A 492 7.40 -17.42 -9.46
C GLY A 492 6.88 -16.30 -10.37
N GLU A 493 7.41 -16.17 -11.58
CA GLU A 493 6.98 -15.18 -12.59
C GLU A 493 5.87 -15.72 -13.50
N VAL A 494 5.63 -17.02 -13.47
CA VAL A 494 4.63 -17.67 -14.31
C VAL A 494 3.24 -17.54 -13.68
N LYS A 495 2.26 -17.09 -14.47
CA LYS A 495 0.84 -17.04 -14.10
C LYS A 495 0.22 -18.44 -14.12
N ILE A 496 0.71 -19.32 -13.25
CA ILE A 496 0.37 -20.76 -13.25
C ILE A 496 -1.13 -21.04 -13.07
N LEU A 497 -1.85 -20.09 -12.46
CA LEU A 497 -3.29 -20.18 -12.23
C LEU A 497 -4.14 -19.62 -13.39
N ALA A 498 -3.53 -19.05 -14.43
CA ALA A 498 -4.29 -18.50 -15.56
C ALA A 498 -4.99 -19.63 -16.32
N SER A 499 -4.30 -20.75 -16.54
CA SER A 499 -4.84 -21.96 -17.16
C SER A 499 -5.78 -22.71 -16.22
N ARG A 500 -6.73 -23.48 -16.78
CA ARG A 500 -7.63 -24.32 -16.01
C ARG A 500 -6.86 -25.40 -15.24
N GLY A 501 -6.98 -25.38 -13.91
CA GLY A 501 -6.44 -26.41 -13.01
C GLY A 501 -7.43 -27.56 -12.76
N ALA A 502 -7.22 -28.31 -11.69
CA ALA A 502 -8.18 -29.30 -11.22
C ALA A 502 -9.48 -28.62 -10.75
N LEU A 503 -10.64 -29.15 -11.18
CA LEU A 503 -11.94 -28.59 -10.77
C LEU A 503 -12.12 -28.63 -9.25
N PHE A 504 -11.73 -29.73 -8.62
CA PHE A 504 -11.83 -29.95 -7.17
C PHE A 504 -10.58 -29.51 -6.41
N ALA A 505 -9.85 -28.51 -6.92
CA ALA A 505 -8.79 -27.88 -6.16
C ALA A 505 -9.37 -27.30 -4.84
N PRO A 506 -8.64 -27.33 -3.72
CA PRO A 506 -9.17 -26.93 -2.43
C PRO A 506 -9.64 -25.46 -2.38
N TRP A 507 -9.00 -24.57 -3.15
CA TRP A 507 -9.46 -23.18 -3.29
C TRP A 507 -10.75 -23.04 -4.11
N ASN A 508 -11.05 -23.98 -5.04
CA ASN A 508 -12.32 -23.99 -5.77
C ASN A 508 -13.47 -24.50 -4.90
N LEU A 509 -13.20 -25.50 -4.05
CA LEU A 509 -14.17 -25.95 -3.04
C LEU A 509 -14.51 -24.82 -2.07
N ALA A 510 -13.49 -24.08 -1.62
CA ALA A 510 -13.67 -22.90 -0.79
C ALA A 510 -14.45 -21.78 -1.52
N LEU A 511 -14.19 -21.57 -2.83
CA LEU A 511 -14.97 -20.67 -3.68
C LEU A 511 -16.46 -21.09 -3.72
N TRP A 512 -16.76 -22.37 -3.87
CA TRP A 512 -18.15 -22.87 -3.89
C TRP A 512 -18.86 -22.65 -2.57
N VAL A 513 -18.21 -22.98 -1.45
CA VAL A 513 -18.77 -22.75 -0.11
C VAL A 513 -18.96 -21.26 0.15
N SER A 514 -18.01 -20.42 -0.27
CA SER A 514 -18.12 -18.96 -0.18
C SER A 514 -19.27 -18.43 -1.03
N ALA A 515 -19.46 -18.93 -2.25
CA ALA A 515 -20.59 -18.52 -3.10
C ALA A 515 -21.94 -18.98 -2.54
N ALA A 516 -22.01 -20.20 -2.01
CA ALA A 516 -23.21 -20.75 -1.38
C ALA A 516 -23.60 -19.97 -0.11
N ALA A 517 -22.65 -19.66 0.77
CA ALA A 517 -22.89 -18.85 1.97
C ALA A 517 -23.07 -17.35 1.67
N GLY A 518 -22.52 -16.89 0.53
CA GLY A 518 -22.65 -15.52 0.07
C GLY A 518 -24.07 -15.15 -0.36
N GLY A 519 -24.87 -16.11 -0.82
CA GLY A 519 -26.27 -15.89 -1.19
C GLY A 519 -27.16 -15.47 -0.02
N PRO A 520 -27.25 -16.26 1.07
CA PRO A 520 -27.97 -15.88 2.27
C PRO A 520 -27.42 -14.59 2.89
N LEU A 521 -26.09 -14.43 2.93
CA LEU A 521 -25.46 -13.19 3.42
C LEU A 521 -25.91 -11.97 2.60
N ALA A 522 -25.89 -12.07 1.27
CA ALA A 522 -26.32 -11.01 0.36
C ALA A 522 -27.78 -10.62 0.59
N VAL A 523 -28.67 -11.61 0.77
CA VAL A 523 -30.08 -11.36 1.05
C VAL A 523 -30.27 -10.73 2.43
N HIS A 524 -29.56 -11.19 3.46
CA HIS A 524 -29.62 -10.55 4.78
C HIS A 524 -29.09 -9.12 4.76
N LEU A 525 -28.04 -8.84 3.97
CA LEU A 525 -27.50 -7.49 3.79
C LEU A 525 -28.48 -6.57 3.03
N ALA A 526 -29.18 -7.10 2.02
CA ALA A 526 -30.17 -6.34 1.27
C ALA A 526 -31.51 -6.14 2.01
N GLY A 527 -31.69 -6.73 3.20
CA GLY A 527 -32.86 -6.50 4.07
C GLY A 527 -34.08 -7.41 3.81
N ASN A 528 -35.10 -7.27 4.67
CA ASN A 528 -36.28 -8.17 4.78
C ASN A 528 -37.31 -8.07 3.63
N THR A 529 -37.05 -7.28 2.58
CA THR A 529 -38.01 -7.05 1.49
C THR A 529 -37.96 -8.10 0.38
N THR A 530 -37.12 -9.13 0.51
CA THR A 530 -36.98 -10.18 -0.52
C THR A 530 -37.94 -11.33 -0.29
N ALA A 531 -38.60 -11.80 -1.36
CA ALA A 531 -39.45 -12.98 -1.33
C ALA A 531 -38.72 -14.22 -0.73
N PRO A 532 -39.44 -15.14 -0.05
CA PRO A 532 -38.84 -16.33 0.60
C PRO A 532 -37.99 -17.23 -0.32
N GLY A 533 -38.16 -17.13 -1.65
CA GLY A 533 -37.37 -17.86 -2.65
C GLY A 533 -36.05 -17.19 -3.07
N THR A 534 -35.84 -15.90 -2.79
CA THR A 534 -34.69 -15.14 -3.31
C THR A 534 -33.36 -15.70 -2.81
N VAL A 535 -33.29 -16.15 -1.56
CA VAL A 535 -32.09 -16.78 -0.99
C VAL A 535 -31.63 -17.97 -1.83
N TRP A 536 -32.55 -18.84 -2.23
CA TRP A 536 -32.25 -20.03 -3.03
C TRP A 536 -31.75 -19.67 -4.42
N TRP A 537 -32.40 -18.72 -5.09
CA TRP A 537 -32.00 -18.28 -6.42
C TRP A 537 -30.63 -17.58 -6.44
N VAL A 538 -30.37 -16.68 -5.48
CA VAL A 538 -29.08 -15.99 -5.37
C VAL A 538 -27.96 -16.99 -5.05
N SER A 539 -28.21 -17.93 -4.14
CA SER A 539 -27.24 -18.99 -3.80
C SER A 539 -26.96 -19.90 -4.99
N ALA A 540 -28.01 -20.34 -5.70
CA ALA A 540 -27.88 -21.18 -6.89
C ALA A 540 -27.12 -20.46 -8.00
N ALA A 541 -27.43 -19.19 -8.26
CA ALA A 541 -26.71 -18.36 -9.23
C ALA A 541 -25.23 -18.21 -8.84
N GLY A 542 -24.93 -17.94 -7.57
CA GLY A 542 -23.56 -17.86 -7.06
C GLY A 542 -22.79 -19.16 -7.23
N VAL A 543 -23.37 -20.30 -6.86
CA VAL A 543 -22.74 -21.63 -6.99
C VAL A 543 -22.54 -22.02 -8.46
N ALA A 544 -23.53 -21.74 -9.33
CA ALA A 544 -23.42 -21.96 -10.76
C ALA A 544 -22.30 -21.09 -11.38
N GLY A 545 -22.26 -19.81 -11.02
CA GLY A 545 -21.20 -18.88 -11.40
C GLY A 545 -19.82 -19.36 -10.95
N ALA A 546 -19.71 -19.76 -9.68
CA ALA A 546 -18.47 -20.28 -9.11
C ALA A 546 -17.98 -21.57 -9.82
N SER A 547 -18.91 -22.46 -10.18
CA SER A 547 -18.63 -23.67 -10.96
C SER A 547 -18.14 -23.32 -12.37
N ALA A 548 -18.81 -22.38 -13.05
CA ALA A 548 -18.40 -21.89 -14.36
C ALA A 548 -17.03 -21.18 -14.32
N MET A 549 -16.74 -20.37 -13.29
CA MET A 549 -15.44 -19.73 -13.10
C MET A 549 -14.31 -20.75 -12.86
N ALA A 550 -14.58 -21.81 -12.09
CA ALA A 550 -13.63 -22.90 -11.87
C ALA A 550 -13.38 -23.72 -13.15
N ALA A 551 -14.40 -23.88 -14.00
CA ALA A 551 -14.31 -24.60 -15.27
C ALA A 551 -13.72 -23.75 -16.42
N ALA A 552 -13.78 -22.43 -16.33
CA ALA A 552 -13.34 -21.52 -17.38
C ALA A 552 -11.82 -21.60 -17.65
N GLY A 553 -11.48 -21.66 -18.95
CA GLY A 553 -10.11 -21.86 -19.44
C GLY A 553 -9.17 -20.67 -19.29
N GLY A 554 -9.70 -19.44 -19.26
CA GLY A 554 -8.90 -18.22 -19.27
C GLY A 554 -9.58 -17.02 -18.59
N THR A 555 -8.83 -15.94 -18.44
CA THR A 555 -9.25 -14.71 -17.74
C THR A 555 -10.49 -14.04 -18.35
N PRO A 556 -10.62 -13.87 -19.69
CA PRO A 556 -11.80 -13.24 -20.28
C PRO A 556 -13.10 -14.02 -20.01
N ALA A 557 -13.04 -15.35 -20.12
CA ALA A 557 -14.19 -16.21 -19.83
C ALA A 557 -14.62 -16.11 -18.36
N ARG A 558 -13.67 -16.03 -17.42
CA ARG A 558 -13.99 -15.86 -15.99
C ARG A 558 -14.60 -14.49 -15.70
N ALA A 559 -14.10 -13.43 -16.34
CA ALA A 559 -14.67 -12.08 -16.23
C ALA A 559 -16.11 -12.03 -16.76
N ALA A 560 -16.36 -12.66 -17.92
CA ALA A 560 -17.71 -12.78 -18.46
C ALA A 560 -18.65 -13.54 -17.51
N VAL A 561 -18.21 -14.67 -16.94
CA VAL A 561 -18.98 -15.40 -15.93
C VAL A 561 -19.27 -14.54 -14.70
N GLN A 562 -18.29 -13.79 -14.20
CA GLN A 562 -18.50 -12.88 -13.06
C GLN A 562 -19.62 -11.87 -13.33
N LEU A 563 -19.60 -11.23 -14.50
CA LEU A 563 -20.60 -10.23 -14.91
C LEU A 563 -21.98 -10.86 -15.16
N LEU A 564 -22.04 -12.02 -15.83
CA LEU A 564 -23.29 -12.73 -16.09
C LEU A 564 -23.94 -13.22 -14.79
N THR A 565 -23.16 -13.75 -13.86
CA THR A 565 -23.67 -14.14 -12.54
C THR A 565 -24.12 -12.93 -11.73
N ALA A 566 -23.41 -11.80 -11.79
CA ALA A 566 -23.84 -10.57 -11.15
C ALA A 566 -25.20 -10.11 -11.71
N ALA A 567 -25.36 -10.08 -13.04
CA ALA A 567 -26.64 -9.78 -13.67
C ALA A 567 -27.74 -10.77 -13.26
N GLY A 568 -27.43 -12.06 -13.19
CA GLY A 568 -28.37 -13.09 -12.71
C GLY A 568 -28.79 -12.88 -11.25
N ILE A 569 -27.88 -12.47 -10.37
CA ILE A 569 -28.19 -12.12 -8.97
C ILE A 569 -29.09 -10.89 -8.89
N VAL A 570 -28.82 -9.85 -9.69
CA VAL A 570 -29.70 -8.66 -9.77
C VAL A 570 -31.09 -9.06 -10.24
N LEU A 571 -31.19 -9.86 -11.30
CA LEU A 571 -32.48 -10.33 -11.83
C LEU A 571 -33.23 -11.17 -10.79
N ALA A 572 -32.55 -12.09 -10.11
CA ALA A 572 -33.14 -12.90 -9.03
C ALA A 572 -33.60 -12.05 -7.83
N GLY A 573 -32.86 -10.98 -7.50
CA GLY A 573 -33.24 -10.02 -6.47
C GLY A 573 -34.41 -9.13 -6.88
N GLY A 574 -34.42 -8.65 -8.12
CA GLY A 574 -35.45 -7.77 -8.68
C GLY A 574 -36.78 -8.48 -8.92
N LEU A 575 -36.76 -9.74 -9.38
CA LEU A 575 -37.98 -10.56 -9.52
C LEU A 575 -38.69 -10.81 -8.18
N GLY A 576 -37.95 -10.74 -7.06
CA GLY A 576 -38.50 -10.87 -5.71
C GLY A 576 -39.14 -9.60 -5.16
N ARG A 577 -39.12 -8.47 -5.89
CA ARG A 577 -39.53 -7.16 -5.38
C ARG A 577 -40.44 -6.41 -6.36
N ILE A 578 -41.66 -6.13 -5.92
CA ILE A 578 -42.66 -5.35 -6.67
C ILE A 578 -42.57 -3.89 -6.17
N SER A 579 -41.88 -3.03 -6.93
CA SER A 579 -41.76 -1.55 -6.78
C SER A 579 -41.04 -0.99 -5.52
N GLY A 580 -40.24 0.07 -5.70
CA GLY A 580 -39.74 0.92 -4.59
C GLY A 580 -38.39 0.55 -3.94
N THR A 581 -37.42 0.02 -4.69
CA THR A 581 -36.12 -0.40 -4.12
C THR A 581 -35.02 0.64 -4.23
N ASP A 582 -34.30 0.84 -3.12
CA ASP A 582 -33.12 1.69 -3.08
C ASP A 582 -31.93 1.02 -3.80
N VAL A 583 -31.16 1.83 -4.52
CA VAL A 583 -29.94 1.40 -5.24
C VAL A 583 -28.96 0.68 -4.31
N LEU A 584 -28.93 1.07 -3.02
CA LEU A 584 -28.09 0.49 -1.99
C LEU A 584 -28.33 -1.02 -1.81
N ASP A 585 -29.58 -1.48 -1.89
CA ASP A 585 -29.90 -2.90 -1.71
C ASP A 585 -29.30 -3.77 -2.81
N TYR A 586 -29.31 -3.28 -4.07
CA TYR A 586 -28.67 -4.00 -5.17
C TYR A 586 -27.15 -4.06 -5.01
N VAL A 587 -26.54 -2.97 -4.51
CA VAL A 587 -25.11 -2.94 -4.21
C VAL A 587 -24.77 -3.96 -3.12
N LEU A 588 -25.54 -3.99 -2.03
CA LEU A 588 -25.35 -4.93 -0.91
C LEU A 588 -25.62 -6.39 -1.32
N LEU A 589 -26.63 -6.63 -2.17
CA LEU A 589 -26.94 -7.95 -2.73
C LEU A 589 -25.78 -8.49 -3.59
N LEU A 590 -25.09 -7.61 -4.33
CA LEU A 590 -23.97 -8.02 -5.19
C LEU A 590 -22.63 -8.13 -4.45
N ALA A 591 -22.48 -7.46 -3.31
CA ALA A 591 -21.19 -7.30 -2.63
C ALA A 591 -20.48 -8.64 -2.31
N PRO A 592 -21.15 -9.68 -1.75
CA PRO A 592 -20.48 -10.96 -1.46
C PRO A 592 -19.95 -11.67 -2.72
N TRP A 593 -20.74 -11.68 -3.80
CA TRP A 593 -20.34 -12.27 -5.08
C TRP A 593 -19.18 -11.50 -5.70
N MET A 594 -19.28 -10.18 -5.80
CA MET A 594 -18.25 -9.35 -6.41
C MET A 594 -16.92 -9.44 -5.66
N THR A 595 -16.97 -9.51 -4.33
CA THR A 595 -15.78 -9.70 -3.50
C THR A 595 -15.13 -11.06 -3.76
N THR A 596 -15.92 -12.14 -3.74
CA THR A 596 -15.40 -13.50 -3.89
C THR A 596 -14.91 -13.77 -5.32
N ALA A 597 -15.73 -13.50 -6.32
CA ALA A 597 -15.44 -13.72 -7.73
C ALA A 597 -14.31 -12.80 -8.21
N GLY A 598 -14.33 -11.52 -7.81
CA GLY A 598 -13.28 -10.55 -8.15
C GLY A 598 -11.93 -10.94 -7.59
N THR A 599 -11.88 -11.34 -6.31
CA THR A 599 -10.66 -11.86 -5.68
C THR A 599 -10.16 -13.10 -6.41
N TYR A 600 -11.04 -14.07 -6.67
CA TYR A 600 -10.69 -15.29 -7.40
C TYR A 600 -10.12 -14.96 -8.79
N LEU A 601 -10.77 -14.09 -9.56
CA LEU A 601 -10.33 -13.66 -10.88
C LEU A 601 -8.95 -12.99 -10.83
N MET A 602 -8.73 -12.07 -9.88
CA MET A 602 -7.47 -11.36 -9.68
C MET A 602 -6.33 -12.35 -9.43
N PHE A 603 -6.45 -13.24 -8.45
CA PHE A 603 -5.40 -14.21 -8.11
C PHE A 603 -5.13 -15.22 -9.23
N ARG A 604 -6.18 -15.64 -9.97
CA ARG A 604 -6.01 -16.53 -11.12
C ARG A 604 -5.23 -15.86 -12.26
N ASN A 605 -5.20 -14.53 -12.32
CA ASN A 605 -4.50 -13.77 -13.35
C ASN A 605 -3.12 -13.21 -12.90
N GLN A 606 -2.66 -13.59 -11.71
CA GLN A 606 -1.41 -13.11 -11.12
C GLN A 606 -0.34 -14.21 -11.06
N SER A 607 0.91 -13.79 -11.19
CA SER A 607 2.08 -14.55 -10.75
C SER A 607 2.41 -14.23 -9.28
N TYR A 608 3.29 -15.00 -8.65
CA TYR A 608 3.75 -14.66 -7.30
C TYR A 608 4.53 -13.34 -7.27
N ARG A 609 5.26 -13.04 -8.36
CA ARG A 609 5.92 -11.75 -8.55
C ARG A 609 4.89 -10.62 -8.56
N ASP A 610 3.84 -10.72 -9.37
CA ASP A 610 2.78 -9.70 -9.45
C ASP A 610 2.14 -9.45 -8.07
N LEU A 611 1.93 -10.52 -7.29
CA LEU A 611 1.39 -10.40 -5.94
C LEU A 611 2.30 -9.60 -5.00
N LYS A 612 3.62 -9.81 -5.08
CA LYS A 612 4.60 -9.09 -4.24
C LYS A 612 4.82 -7.65 -4.65
N TYR A 613 4.64 -7.34 -5.93
CA TYR A 613 4.78 -5.99 -6.46
C TYR A 613 3.45 -5.28 -6.71
N PHE A 614 2.34 -5.85 -6.24
CA PHE A 614 0.98 -5.36 -6.50
C PHE A 614 0.81 -3.86 -6.25
N ALA A 615 1.32 -3.33 -5.12
CA ALA A 615 1.22 -1.90 -4.84
C ALA A 615 1.99 -1.05 -5.87
N ALA A 616 3.22 -1.46 -6.22
CA ALA A 616 4.03 -0.77 -7.22
C ALA A 616 3.43 -0.87 -8.64
N ASP A 617 2.79 -2.01 -8.96
CA ASP A 617 2.06 -2.21 -10.20
C ASP A 617 0.77 -1.38 -10.23
N LEU A 618 0.02 -1.31 -9.12
CA LEU A 618 -1.18 -0.49 -8.98
C LEU A 618 -0.85 0.99 -9.13
N PHE A 619 0.21 1.50 -8.51
CA PHE A 619 0.67 2.87 -8.71
C PHE A 619 1.11 3.12 -10.16
N ARG A 620 1.73 2.14 -10.82
CA ARG A 620 2.05 2.22 -12.25
C ARG A 620 0.79 2.28 -13.12
N SER A 621 -0.21 1.43 -12.86
CA SER A 621 -1.48 1.40 -13.58
C SER A 621 -2.30 2.67 -13.34
N ALA A 622 -2.36 3.17 -12.10
CA ALA A 622 -3.00 4.44 -11.77
C ALA A 622 -2.32 5.59 -12.52
N ARG A 623 -0.98 5.64 -12.52
CA ARG A 623 -0.21 6.62 -13.31
C ARG A 623 -0.50 6.50 -14.80
N GLN A 624 -0.58 5.29 -15.35
CA GLN A 624 -0.92 5.08 -16.76
C GLN A 624 -2.35 5.53 -17.09
N LEU A 625 -3.31 5.26 -16.21
CA LEU A 625 -4.68 5.74 -16.35
C LEU A 625 -4.74 7.26 -16.29
N THR A 626 -4.01 7.90 -15.36
CA THR A 626 -3.89 9.36 -15.30
C THR A 626 -3.27 9.92 -16.58
N ILE A 627 -2.19 9.31 -17.09
CA ILE A 627 -1.58 9.71 -18.37
C ILE A 627 -2.59 9.55 -19.52
N TRP A 628 -3.35 8.45 -19.53
CA TRP A 628 -4.38 8.22 -20.54
C TRP A 628 -5.51 9.26 -20.46
N LEU A 629 -5.99 9.58 -19.26
CA LEU A 629 -7.00 10.60 -19.02
C LEU A 629 -6.50 11.98 -19.45
N VAL A 630 -5.28 12.35 -19.05
CA VAL A 630 -4.65 13.61 -19.45
C VAL A 630 -4.50 13.66 -20.97
N LYS A 631 -3.99 12.60 -21.60
CA LYS A 631 -3.87 12.51 -23.07
C LYS A 631 -5.21 12.66 -23.78
N SER A 632 -6.26 12.04 -23.24
CA SER A 632 -7.63 12.13 -23.78
C SER A 632 -8.21 13.54 -23.65
N VAL A 633 -7.89 14.25 -22.57
CA VAL A 633 -8.36 15.63 -22.33
C VAL A 633 -7.55 16.66 -23.13
N THR A 634 -6.23 16.53 -23.21
CA THR A 634 -5.36 17.48 -23.91
C THR A 634 -5.41 17.31 -25.43
N GLY A 635 -5.84 16.15 -25.92
CA GLY A 635 -5.79 15.81 -27.34
C GLY A 635 -4.37 15.38 -27.78
N PRO A 636 -4.27 14.66 -28.92
CA PRO A 636 -3.03 14.03 -29.37
C PRO A 636 -1.95 15.01 -29.84
N ASP A 637 -2.32 16.20 -30.31
CA ASP A 637 -1.38 17.20 -30.82
C ASP A 637 -0.71 17.98 -29.68
N THR A 638 -1.50 18.45 -28.72
CA THR A 638 -1.00 19.11 -27.50
C THR A 638 -0.21 18.13 -26.63
N TRP A 639 -0.61 16.86 -26.55
CA TRP A 639 0.17 15.83 -25.84
C TRP A 639 1.54 15.58 -26.49
N ARG A 640 1.65 15.66 -27.82
CA ARG A 640 2.94 15.56 -28.53
C ARG A 640 3.84 16.77 -28.30
N ALA A 641 3.28 17.95 -28.07
CA ALA A 641 4.05 19.16 -27.79
C ALA A 641 4.60 19.23 -26.36
N ILE A 642 3.97 18.52 -25.40
CA ILE A 642 4.34 18.54 -23.98
C ILE A 642 5.21 17.33 -23.57
N ARG A 643 5.34 16.31 -24.45
CA ARG A 643 6.16 15.12 -24.24
C ARG A 643 7.53 15.27 -24.89
#